data_AF-A0A958WVE4-F1
#
_entry.id   AF-A0A958WVE4-F1
#
_cell.length_a   1.000
_cell.length_b   1.000
_cell.length_c   1.000
_cell.angle_alpha   90.00
_cell.angle_beta   90.00
_cell.angle_gamma   90.00
#
_symmetry.space_group_name_H-M   'P 1'
#
loop_
_entity.id
_entity.type
_entity.pdbx_description
1 polymer ?
#
loop_
_entity_poly.entity_id
_entity_poly.type
_entity_poly.pdbx_seq_one_letter_code
_entity_poly.pdbx_strand_id
1 'polypeptide(L)'
;VYIYNGNGPLFLNCTVTGNSSNNGGGIYVQGSNSLRMRNCIVRGNSATDNPNIATQIPNLDITFSNIEGGLSGTGNINTNPIFLNASIHDYHLHPSSPCIDTGDPADTYGNEPLPNGGRINMGFYGNTPEATSFDPTTIIIDFSYTIGCGDTTEVTLLGLYFGNVQGSNGEIHAGNALIPSNNILQWSDTAAIFRMAAADVEGNEIVLVSDIGQSDTIPGTFMYSPFATYVSGDVSGVWTAGCPGTYILTGPVTIPATDTLVIEPGVVILVNTDSAGVAPFIVEGNLFASGTSLDSIIFSVLPHQARPGAWKGIELDMQNFNDEAVLSYCLIENAQTGVTIRDDDEIIEYCTIQKNSKHGVEWLAYGEYLDGQLRYCTVQDNNLWGVHCLAYTDDGSGNAVPTIANNEIKNNKKGGILIEGIAGSAYTGDPCTASANSNPIVLNNFIHHNLGHGIECYAKGEWTDGLTCNANYRGRANPRIEGNLIAYNDLSFKAKTVPADAQHWLAFSEPKITNCTFWQNGPTDIEAGDSAAITIANSIFWDGVPSVITTYGGGVVNISHSNFDLLYPGSGNLTADPLFGDPFNNDFYLTTTSPCIDAGDNAVVIEILDQKSNLRTLDGDGNGTATVDMGAIETTGPCSMNPMANWTGGTSQWSIPFEWDSGYVPNSCNDVAIPSGAVIVPAAWQAFAKSLDVQVGAIFEVKLGAILTVE
;
A
#
# COMPACT_ATOMS: atom_id res chain seq x y z
N VAL A 1 -2.28 -11.34 26.44
CA VAL A 1 -2.68 -12.33 27.48
C VAL A 1 -2.75 -11.65 28.84
N TYR A 2 -3.90 -11.70 29.53
CA TYR A 2 -4.07 -11.11 30.87
C TYR A 2 -4.17 -12.21 31.93
N ILE A 3 -3.29 -12.16 32.93
CA ILE A 3 -3.20 -13.10 34.04
C ILE A 3 -3.61 -12.39 35.33
N TYR A 4 -4.76 -12.78 35.89
CA TYR A 4 -5.32 -12.21 37.12
C TYR A 4 -5.47 -13.29 38.21
N ASN A 5 -4.85 -13.08 39.38
CA ASN A 5 -4.98 -13.90 40.60
C ASN A 5 -4.93 -15.44 40.40
N GLY A 6 -3.75 -16.06 40.54
CA GLY A 6 -3.60 -17.52 40.48
C GLY A 6 -2.16 -18.04 40.62
N ASN A 7 -2.00 -19.37 40.48
CA ASN A 7 -0.69 -20.01 40.27
C ASN A 7 -0.37 -19.89 38.77
N GLY A 8 0.52 -18.97 38.39
CA GLY A 8 0.74 -18.55 37.01
C GLY A 8 0.89 -19.67 35.96
N PRO A 9 0.37 -19.46 34.73
CA PRO A 9 0.47 -20.43 33.64
C PRO A 9 1.91 -20.65 33.18
N LEU A 10 2.17 -21.83 32.61
CA LEU A 10 3.40 -22.14 31.89
C LEU A 10 3.15 -21.89 30.40
N PHE A 11 3.94 -21.00 29.80
CA PHE A 11 4.01 -20.87 28.34
C PHE A 11 5.19 -21.71 27.84
N LEU A 12 4.92 -22.61 26.91
CA LEU A 12 5.92 -23.47 26.29
C LEU A 12 5.73 -23.42 24.78
N ASN A 13 6.78 -23.08 24.04
CA ASN A 13 6.76 -23.01 22.57
C ASN A 13 5.63 -22.10 22.05
N CYS A 14 5.42 -20.93 22.68
CA CYS A 14 4.36 -20.01 22.27
C CYS A 14 4.94 -18.82 21.48
N THR A 15 4.23 -18.37 20.46
CA THR A 15 4.48 -17.07 19.80
C THR A 15 3.38 -16.09 20.21
N VAL A 16 3.75 -14.96 20.82
CA VAL A 16 2.85 -13.88 21.25
C VAL A 16 3.26 -12.59 20.53
N THR A 17 2.52 -12.23 19.48
CA THR A 17 2.84 -11.11 18.59
C THR A 17 1.57 -10.38 18.13
N GLY A 18 1.70 -9.11 17.74
CA GLY A 18 0.61 -8.30 17.17
C GLY A 18 -0.47 -7.88 18.15
N ASN A 19 -0.28 -8.03 19.48
CA ASN A 19 -1.29 -7.67 20.47
C ASN A 19 -1.15 -6.21 20.93
N SER A 20 -2.26 -5.57 21.28
CA SER A 20 -2.29 -4.20 21.81
C SER A 20 -3.05 -4.11 23.14
N SER A 21 -2.54 -3.36 24.11
CA SER A 21 -3.23 -3.08 25.38
C SER A 21 -2.72 -1.81 26.05
N ASN A 22 -3.35 -1.36 27.14
CA ASN A 22 -2.82 -0.24 27.94
C ASN A 22 -1.60 -0.63 28.80
N ASN A 23 -1.48 -1.91 29.19
CA ASN A 23 -0.38 -2.43 30.01
C ASN A 23 -0.06 -3.85 29.53
N GLY A 24 1.19 -4.12 29.11
CA GLY A 24 1.60 -5.47 28.71
C GLY A 24 0.83 -5.99 27.49
N GLY A 25 1.02 -5.37 26.33
CA GLY A 25 0.37 -5.71 25.06
C GLY A 25 0.42 -7.22 24.78
N GLY A 26 1.60 -7.83 24.93
CA GLY A 26 1.79 -9.27 24.84
C GLY A 26 1.23 -10.00 26.06
N ILE A 27 1.82 -9.78 27.24
CA ILE A 27 1.45 -10.44 28.50
C ILE A 27 1.35 -9.40 29.62
N TYR A 28 0.23 -9.36 30.33
CA TYR A 28 0.03 -8.56 31.53
C TYR A 28 -0.27 -9.44 32.73
N VAL A 29 0.48 -9.25 33.81
CA VAL A 29 0.35 -10.05 35.03
C VAL A 29 -0.01 -9.17 36.22
N GLN A 30 -1.17 -9.43 36.84
CA GLN A 30 -1.70 -8.71 38.00
C GLN A 30 -2.17 -9.69 39.08
N GLY A 31 -1.60 -9.60 40.29
CA GLY A 31 -2.00 -10.44 41.43
C GLY A 31 -1.59 -11.92 41.36
N SER A 32 -0.81 -12.33 40.34
CA SER A 32 -0.16 -13.64 40.29
C SER A 32 1.20 -13.61 41.00
N ASN A 33 1.62 -14.76 41.54
CA ASN A 33 2.92 -14.92 42.21
C ASN A 33 4.00 -15.59 41.31
N SER A 34 3.68 -15.96 40.07
CA SER A 34 4.66 -16.50 39.11
C SER A 34 4.28 -16.24 37.65
N LEU A 35 5.31 -16.16 36.79
CA LEU A 35 5.22 -16.21 35.33
C LEU A 35 6.33 -17.16 34.87
N ARG A 36 5.95 -18.27 34.21
CA ARG A 36 6.89 -19.28 33.70
C ARG A 36 6.80 -19.35 32.19
N MET A 37 7.93 -19.19 31.51
CA MET A 37 7.98 -19.20 30.06
C MET A 37 9.25 -19.90 29.57
N ARG A 38 9.11 -20.68 28.51
CA ARG A 38 10.22 -21.39 27.89
C ARG A 38 10.02 -21.59 26.40
N ASN A 39 11.08 -21.42 25.61
CA ASN A 39 11.04 -21.52 24.14
C ASN A 39 9.99 -20.62 23.49
N CYS A 40 9.66 -19.49 24.12
CA CYS A 40 8.61 -18.62 23.63
C CYS A 40 9.19 -17.46 22.82
N ILE A 41 8.42 -16.95 21.86
CA ILE A 41 8.70 -15.70 21.17
C ILE A 41 7.65 -14.67 21.60
N VAL A 42 8.06 -13.55 22.19
CA VAL A 42 7.18 -12.43 22.54
C VAL A 42 7.74 -11.14 21.97
N ARG A 43 7.16 -10.67 20.86
CA ARG A 43 7.66 -9.52 20.08
C ARG A 43 6.55 -8.91 19.25
N GLY A 44 6.68 -7.63 18.87
CA GLY A 44 5.74 -6.96 17.98
C GLY A 44 4.40 -6.66 18.64
N ASN A 45 4.38 -6.54 19.97
CA ASN A 45 3.19 -6.13 20.72
C ASN A 45 3.28 -4.63 21.06
N SER A 46 2.15 -4.00 21.41
CA SER A 46 2.06 -2.57 21.72
C SER A 46 1.36 -2.31 23.06
N ALA A 47 1.93 -1.43 23.88
CA ALA A 47 1.29 -0.84 25.06
C ALA A 47 1.95 0.47 25.44
N THR A 48 1.32 1.23 26.34
CA THR A 48 1.86 2.51 26.84
C THR A 48 3.20 2.32 27.55
N ASP A 49 3.30 1.29 28.40
CA ASP A 49 4.54 0.90 29.09
C ASP A 49 4.69 -0.63 29.05
N ASN A 50 5.94 -1.10 28.85
CA ASN A 50 6.29 -2.53 28.76
C ASN A 50 5.42 -3.30 27.75
N PRO A 51 5.51 -3.00 26.43
CA PRO A 51 4.61 -3.52 25.40
C PRO A 51 4.56 -5.05 25.31
N ASN A 52 5.66 -5.74 25.62
CA ASN A 52 5.72 -7.19 25.51
C ASN A 52 5.28 -7.90 26.79
N ILE A 53 5.88 -7.58 27.94
CA ILE A 53 5.52 -8.20 29.23
C ILE A 53 5.49 -7.13 30.32
N ALA A 54 4.31 -6.87 30.89
CA ALA A 54 4.14 -6.01 32.06
C ALA A 54 3.80 -6.84 33.30
N THR A 55 4.62 -6.74 34.35
CA THR A 55 4.48 -7.55 35.57
C THR A 55 5.08 -6.82 36.77
N GLN A 56 4.50 -7.04 37.95
CA GLN A 56 5.02 -6.58 39.24
C GLN A 56 5.71 -7.71 40.03
N ILE A 57 5.92 -8.86 39.39
CA ILE A 57 6.52 -10.04 40.03
C ILE A 57 8.03 -9.86 40.10
N PRO A 58 8.67 -9.98 41.29
CA PRO A 58 10.10 -9.79 41.45
C PRO A 58 10.95 -10.96 40.91
N ASN A 59 10.37 -12.16 40.79
CA ASN A 59 11.04 -13.37 40.31
C ASN A 59 10.36 -13.90 39.03
N LEU A 60 11.00 -13.71 37.89
CA LEU A 60 10.56 -14.26 36.61
C LEU A 60 11.34 -15.53 36.29
N ASP A 61 10.63 -16.60 35.91
CA ASP A 61 11.24 -17.86 35.46
C ASP A 61 10.99 -17.98 33.95
N ILE A 62 11.73 -17.15 33.21
CA ILE A 62 11.67 -17.04 31.76
C ILE A 62 13.02 -17.49 31.23
N THR A 63 13.05 -18.60 30.50
CA THR A 63 14.29 -19.20 29.99
C THR A 63 14.16 -19.54 28.50
N PHE A 64 15.29 -19.59 27.79
CA PHE A 64 15.37 -20.00 26.39
C PHE A 64 14.30 -19.38 25.49
N SER A 65 13.99 -18.10 25.69
CA SER A 65 12.89 -17.40 25.02
C SER A 65 13.40 -16.13 24.33
N ASN A 66 12.78 -15.74 23.23
CA ASN A 66 13.06 -14.51 22.52
C ASN A 66 12.07 -13.42 22.92
N ILE A 67 12.51 -12.45 23.72
CA ILE A 67 11.62 -11.38 24.22
C ILE A 67 12.14 -10.00 23.81
N GLU A 68 11.32 -9.30 23.03
CA GLU A 68 11.58 -7.91 22.66
C GLU A 68 11.50 -6.99 23.88
N GLY A 69 12.55 -6.20 24.07
CA GLY A 69 12.79 -5.42 25.29
C GLY A 69 13.84 -6.02 26.22
N GLY A 70 14.32 -7.25 25.94
CA GLY A 70 15.56 -7.77 26.54
C GLY A 70 15.43 -8.28 27.97
N LEU A 71 14.34 -8.97 28.30
CA LEU A 71 14.15 -9.59 29.61
C LEU A 71 15.25 -10.62 29.92
N SER A 72 15.99 -10.38 31.00
CA SER A 72 17.08 -11.26 31.43
C SER A 72 16.58 -12.63 31.89
N GLY A 73 17.37 -13.66 31.62
CA GLY A 73 17.07 -15.05 31.98
C GLY A 73 17.99 -16.02 31.25
N THR A 74 18.14 -17.24 31.75
CA THR A 74 19.04 -18.24 31.16
C THR A 74 18.61 -18.56 29.73
N GLY A 75 19.51 -18.36 28.76
CA GLY A 75 19.26 -18.67 27.36
C GLY A 75 18.27 -17.75 26.65
N ASN A 76 17.78 -16.68 27.29
CA ASN A 76 16.93 -15.70 26.63
C ASN A 76 17.73 -14.88 25.63
N ILE A 77 17.09 -14.56 24.51
CA ILE A 77 17.63 -13.71 23.46
C ILE A 77 16.67 -12.55 23.20
N ASN A 78 17.19 -11.50 22.57
CA ASN A 78 16.40 -10.34 22.14
C ASN A 78 16.81 -9.96 20.72
N THR A 79 16.37 -10.78 19.77
CA THR A 79 16.72 -10.66 18.35
C THR A 79 15.45 -10.73 17.50
N ASN A 80 15.48 -10.22 16.28
CA ASN A 80 14.35 -10.39 15.37
C ASN A 80 14.18 -11.89 15.05
N PRO A 81 13.01 -12.50 15.27
CA PRO A 81 12.75 -13.90 14.93
C PRO A 81 12.67 -14.16 13.43
N ILE A 82 12.61 -13.12 12.58
CA ILE A 82 12.59 -13.26 11.11
C ILE A 82 11.50 -14.24 10.67
N PHE A 83 10.23 -13.90 10.89
CA PHE A 83 9.12 -14.71 10.39
C PHE A 83 9.05 -14.64 8.86
N LEU A 84 8.66 -15.74 8.21
CA LEU A 84 8.57 -15.84 6.75
C LEU A 84 7.62 -14.78 6.18
N ASN A 85 6.42 -14.64 6.75
CA ASN A 85 5.47 -13.62 6.34
C ASN A 85 4.46 -13.28 7.45
N ALA A 86 4.89 -12.43 8.39
CA ALA A 86 4.06 -12.06 9.54
C ALA A 86 2.79 -11.25 9.17
N SER A 87 2.75 -10.56 8.01
CA SER A 87 1.60 -9.73 7.61
C SER A 87 0.40 -10.56 7.16
N ILE A 88 0.61 -11.81 6.73
CA ILE A 88 -0.47 -12.77 6.42
C ILE A 88 -0.64 -13.83 7.52
N HIS A 89 -0.08 -13.60 8.72
CA HIS A 89 -0.09 -14.51 9.86
C HIS A 89 0.73 -15.80 9.67
N ASP A 90 1.72 -15.79 8.78
CA ASP A 90 2.70 -16.87 8.67
C ASP A 90 3.89 -16.62 9.62
N TYR A 91 3.86 -17.32 10.75
CA TYR A 91 4.88 -17.24 11.80
C TYR A 91 5.92 -18.36 11.75
N HIS A 92 6.04 -19.07 10.62
CA HIS A 92 7.20 -19.94 10.43
C HIS A 92 8.48 -19.11 10.48
N LEU A 93 9.54 -19.66 11.06
CA LEU A 93 10.83 -19.00 11.09
C LEU A 93 11.44 -19.03 9.70
N HIS A 94 12.07 -17.95 9.27
CA HIS A 94 12.95 -17.99 8.10
C HIS A 94 14.18 -18.84 8.44
N PRO A 95 14.79 -19.59 7.49
CA PRO A 95 15.97 -20.43 7.75
C PRO A 95 17.18 -19.70 8.38
N SER A 96 17.26 -18.37 8.24
CA SER A 96 18.30 -17.55 8.89
C SER A 96 17.92 -17.01 10.28
N SER A 97 16.78 -17.46 10.83
CA SER A 97 16.28 -16.96 12.10
C SER A 97 17.21 -17.31 13.25
N PRO A 98 17.54 -16.34 14.13
CA PRO A 98 18.28 -16.62 15.36
C PRO A 98 17.47 -17.44 16.39
N CYS A 99 16.17 -17.68 16.13
CA CYS A 99 15.30 -18.51 16.95
C CYS A 99 15.34 -19.99 16.55
N ILE A 100 16.05 -20.34 15.47
CA ILE A 100 16.26 -21.73 15.07
C ILE A 100 17.31 -22.38 15.96
N ASP A 101 17.08 -23.61 16.40
CA ASP A 101 17.98 -24.45 17.21
C ASP A 101 18.49 -23.79 18.50
N THR A 102 17.73 -22.84 19.07
CA THR A 102 18.15 -22.03 20.23
C THR A 102 17.28 -22.19 21.48
N GLY A 103 16.21 -22.99 21.43
CA GLY A 103 15.36 -23.30 22.60
C GLY A 103 16.07 -24.11 23.69
N ASP A 104 15.37 -24.62 24.69
CA ASP A 104 15.97 -25.33 25.82
C ASP A 104 16.70 -26.60 25.34
N PRO A 105 18.02 -26.77 25.60
CA PRO A 105 18.76 -27.97 25.25
C PRO A 105 18.20 -29.29 25.83
N ALA A 106 17.37 -29.21 26.88
CA ALA A 106 16.73 -30.37 27.49
C ALA A 106 15.41 -30.78 26.80
N ASP A 107 14.83 -29.94 25.94
CA ASP A 107 13.59 -30.25 25.24
C ASP A 107 13.82 -31.10 23.98
N THR A 108 12.81 -31.91 23.67
CA THR A 108 12.82 -32.74 22.47
C THR A 108 12.61 -31.88 21.22
N TYR A 109 13.32 -32.23 20.15
CA TYR A 109 13.22 -31.63 18.81
C TYR A 109 12.94 -32.69 17.72
N GLY A 110 12.66 -33.93 18.13
CA GLY A 110 12.62 -35.08 17.23
C GLY A 110 11.47 -35.07 16.20
N ASN A 111 10.51 -34.17 16.34
CA ASN A 111 9.45 -33.96 15.35
C ASN A 111 9.80 -32.90 14.29
N GLU A 112 10.90 -32.16 14.47
CA GLU A 112 11.32 -31.13 13.52
C GLU A 112 11.94 -31.78 12.27
N PRO A 113 11.64 -31.27 11.06
CA PRO A 113 12.24 -31.73 9.81
C PRO A 113 13.77 -31.68 9.83
N LEU A 114 14.42 -32.71 9.28
CA LEU A 114 15.87 -32.70 9.09
C LEU A 114 16.28 -31.72 7.96
N PRO A 115 17.40 -30.99 8.10
CA PRO A 115 18.28 -30.92 9.28
C PRO A 115 17.69 -30.05 10.41
N ASN A 116 17.69 -30.57 11.65
CA ASN A 116 17.05 -29.96 12.83
C ASN A 116 18.03 -29.55 13.94
N GLY A 117 19.31 -29.36 13.59
CA GLY A 117 20.36 -28.81 14.46
C GLY A 117 20.65 -29.49 15.80
N GLY A 118 19.93 -30.54 16.18
CA GLY A 118 20.05 -31.20 17.48
C GLY A 118 19.43 -30.43 18.65
N ARG A 119 18.61 -29.40 18.42
CA ARG A 119 18.03 -28.54 19.45
C ARG A 119 16.70 -27.93 18.99
N ILE A 120 15.76 -27.72 19.90
CA ILE A 120 14.42 -27.25 19.54
C ILE A 120 14.43 -25.79 19.06
N ASN A 121 13.62 -25.48 18.05
CA ASN A 121 13.31 -24.11 17.63
C ASN A 121 12.47 -23.36 18.70
N MET A 122 12.69 -22.06 18.88
CA MET A 122 11.80 -21.24 19.72
C MET A 122 10.51 -20.88 18.96
N GLY A 123 9.40 -20.74 19.68
CA GLY A 123 8.11 -20.30 19.14
C GLY A 123 7.13 -21.43 18.83
N PHE A 124 5.98 -21.05 18.25
CA PHE A 124 4.82 -21.92 18.03
C PHE A 124 5.12 -23.25 17.31
N TYR A 125 6.00 -23.22 16.31
CA TYR A 125 6.32 -24.39 15.50
C TYR A 125 7.46 -25.25 16.09
N GLY A 126 8.05 -24.89 17.22
CA GLY A 126 9.11 -25.68 17.86
C GLY A 126 8.66 -27.10 18.21
N ASN A 127 9.46 -28.10 17.81
CA ASN A 127 9.15 -29.53 17.92
C ASN A 127 7.87 -29.98 17.20
N THR A 128 7.59 -29.40 16.03
CA THR A 128 6.50 -29.80 15.13
C THR A 128 7.03 -30.20 13.74
N PRO A 129 6.29 -31.02 12.96
CA PRO A 129 6.63 -31.31 11.57
C PRO A 129 6.70 -30.09 10.65
N GLU A 130 6.12 -28.97 11.07
CA GLU A 130 6.11 -27.70 10.37
C GLU A 130 7.30 -26.80 10.74
N ALA A 131 8.16 -27.21 11.68
CA ALA A 131 9.34 -26.44 12.08
C ALA A 131 10.30 -26.20 10.90
N THR A 132 10.89 -25.01 10.84
CA THR A 132 11.87 -24.67 9.79
C THR A 132 13.19 -25.40 10.04
N SER A 133 13.70 -26.10 9.02
CA SER A 133 15.01 -26.76 9.04
C SER A 133 16.16 -25.79 8.74
N PHE A 134 17.33 -26.01 9.37
CA PHE A 134 18.58 -25.26 9.13
C PHE A 134 19.80 -26.19 8.96
N ASP A 135 20.66 -25.88 7.99
CA ASP A 135 21.89 -26.65 7.71
C ASP A 135 23.10 -26.06 8.46
N PRO A 136 23.67 -26.78 9.46
CA PRO A 136 24.79 -26.32 10.27
C PRO A 136 26.15 -26.30 9.54
N THR A 137 26.20 -26.59 8.24
CA THR A 137 27.41 -26.39 7.43
C THR A 137 27.64 -24.93 7.00
N THR A 138 26.70 -24.05 7.31
CA THR A 138 26.73 -22.64 6.93
C THR A 138 27.60 -21.81 7.89
N ILE A 139 28.80 -21.44 7.46
CA ILE A 139 29.62 -20.43 8.14
C ILE A 139 29.02 -19.05 7.86
N ILE A 140 28.53 -18.36 8.90
CA ILE A 140 28.16 -16.94 8.79
C ILE A 140 29.44 -16.13 8.97
N ILE A 141 29.91 -15.52 7.89
CA ILE A 141 31.01 -14.56 7.94
C ILE A 141 30.40 -13.16 7.98
N ASP A 142 30.56 -12.47 9.11
CA ASP A 142 30.15 -11.08 9.24
C ASP A 142 31.27 -10.20 8.67
N PHE A 143 31.06 -9.63 7.48
CA PHE A 143 31.98 -8.69 6.86
C PHE A 143 31.45 -7.26 6.98
N SER A 144 32.32 -6.35 7.41
CA SER A 144 32.14 -4.91 7.17
C SER A 144 33.25 -4.43 6.25
N TYR A 145 33.12 -4.71 4.96
CA TYR A 145 33.95 -4.11 3.92
C TYR A 145 33.15 -3.96 2.62
N THR A 146 33.34 -2.84 1.94
CA THR A 146 32.65 -2.48 0.69
C THR A 146 33.58 -2.77 -0.49
N ILE A 147 33.16 -3.60 -1.45
CA ILE A 147 33.86 -3.79 -2.72
C ILE A 147 33.07 -3.01 -3.79
N GLY A 148 33.71 -2.09 -4.51
CA GLY A 148 33.09 -1.39 -5.63
C GLY A 148 32.96 -2.30 -6.85
N CYS A 149 31.96 -2.03 -7.69
CA CYS A 149 31.85 -2.61 -9.03
C CYS A 149 33.15 -2.34 -9.82
N GLY A 150 33.95 -3.38 -10.08
CA GLY A 150 35.19 -3.32 -10.87
C GLY A 150 36.50 -3.29 -10.08
N ASP A 151 36.47 -3.40 -8.75
CA ASP A 151 37.70 -3.47 -7.95
C ASP A 151 38.39 -4.85 -8.07
N THR A 152 39.62 -4.86 -8.60
CA THR A 152 40.47 -6.07 -8.71
C THR A 152 41.50 -6.19 -7.58
N THR A 153 41.28 -5.59 -6.40
CA THR A 153 42.27 -5.54 -5.33
C THR A 153 42.02 -6.54 -4.20
N GLU A 154 43.11 -7.19 -3.77
CA GLU A 154 43.19 -8.17 -2.68
C GLU A 154 42.50 -7.68 -1.38
N VAL A 155 41.53 -8.46 -0.88
CA VAL A 155 40.86 -8.22 0.41
C VAL A 155 41.68 -8.86 1.53
N THR A 156 42.05 -8.08 2.55
CA THR A 156 42.69 -8.61 3.78
C THR A 156 41.65 -8.72 4.89
N LEU A 157 41.33 -9.94 5.31
CA LEU A 157 40.43 -10.25 6.42
C LEU A 157 41.05 -9.86 7.77
N LEU A 158 40.43 -8.92 8.50
CA LEU A 158 40.76 -8.61 9.89
C LEU A 158 39.78 -9.32 10.83
N GLY A 159 40.11 -10.55 11.22
CA GLY A 159 39.49 -11.27 12.34
C GLY A 159 38.25 -12.09 11.97
N LEU A 160 38.36 -13.41 12.08
CA LEU A 160 37.24 -14.35 12.06
C LEU A 160 36.77 -14.59 13.49
N TYR A 161 35.48 -14.37 13.77
CA TYR A 161 34.87 -14.71 15.06
C TYR A 161 34.14 -16.04 14.95
N PHE A 162 34.64 -17.08 15.62
CA PHE A 162 33.91 -18.33 15.77
C PHE A 162 32.93 -18.19 16.94
N GLY A 163 31.62 -18.17 16.64
CA GLY A 163 30.59 -18.31 17.67
C GLY A 163 30.75 -19.66 18.39
N ASN A 164 30.61 -19.67 19.72
CA ASN A 164 30.91 -20.78 20.63
C ASN A 164 30.49 -22.18 20.12
N VAL A 165 31.43 -22.92 19.52
CA VAL A 165 31.31 -24.37 19.33
C VAL A 165 31.84 -25.04 20.60
N GLN A 166 30.97 -25.23 21.59
CA GLN A 166 31.28 -26.06 22.77
C GLN A 166 30.99 -27.52 22.44
N GLY A 167 31.96 -28.21 21.81
CA GLY A 167 31.98 -29.67 21.79
C GLY A 167 32.37 -30.20 23.17
N SER A 168 31.56 -31.09 23.74
CA SER A 168 31.91 -31.81 24.97
C SER A 168 33.21 -32.60 24.75
N ASN A 169 34.30 -32.11 25.35
CA ASN A 169 35.70 -32.56 25.31
C ASN A 169 36.69 -31.72 24.48
N GLY A 170 36.30 -30.55 23.95
CA GLY A 170 37.27 -29.55 23.51
C GLY A 170 38.11 -29.91 22.27
N GLU A 171 37.59 -30.73 21.36
CA GLU A 171 38.18 -30.96 20.03
C GLU A 171 37.23 -30.41 18.95
N ILE A 172 37.76 -29.58 18.04
CA ILE A 172 37.08 -29.16 16.81
C ILE A 172 37.64 -30.04 15.68
N HIS A 173 36.79 -30.88 15.08
CA HIS A 173 37.16 -31.73 13.95
C HIS A 173 36.94 -30.99 12.62
N ALA A 174 38.01 -30.79 11.85
CA ALA A 174 37.95 -30.59 10.41
C ALA A 174 38.60 -31.83 9.75
N GLY A 175 37.83 -32.59 8.97
CA GLY A 175 38.25 -33.65 8.05
C GLY A 175 39.45 -34.55 8.44
N ASN A 176 39.19 -35.79 8.87
CA ASN A 176 40.08 -36.98 8.86
C ASN A 176 41.63 -36.80 8.82
N ALA A 177 42.23 -35.99 9.70
CA ALA A 177 43.67 -36.03 9.96
C ALA A 177 43.98 -35.98 11.46
N LEU A 178 44.54 -37.08 12.00
CA LEU A 178 45.09 -37.15 13.35
C LEU A 178 46.36 -36.29 13.43
N ILE A 179 46.35 -35.20 14.20
CA ILE A 179 47.56 -34.46 14.59
C ILE A 179 47.93 -34.89 16.02
N PRO A 180 49.10 -35.52 16.25
CA PRO A 180 49.44 -36.07 17.55
C PRO A 180 49.71 -34.96 18.58
N SER A 181 49.32 -35.25 19.82
CA SER A 181 49.60 -34.45 21.02
C SER A 181 51.07 -34.06 21.08
N ASN A 182 51.37 -32.75 21.12
CA ASN A 182 52.47 -32.11 21.89
C ASN A 182 52.90 -30.71 21.39
N ASN A 183 52.15 -30.01 20.53
CA ASN A 183 52.45 -28.60 20.24
C ASN A 183 51.44 -27.65 20.89
N ILE A 184 51.90 -26.97 21.94
CA ILE A 184 51.27 -25.78 22.50
C ILE A 184 51.52 -24.64 21.49
N LEU A 185 50.47 -24.09 20.90
CA LEU A 185 50.53 -22.79 20.21
C LEU A 185 49.89 -21.74 21.11
N GLN A 186 50.71 -20.98 21.83
CA GLN A 186 50.31 -19.70 22.41
C GLN A 186 50.11 -18.71 21.26
N TRP A 187 48.93 -18.09 21.18
CA TRP A 187 48.65 -17.03 20.22
C TRP A 187 49.02 -15.67 20.83
N SER A 188 50.04 -15.04 20.25
CA SER A 188 50.37 -13.63 20.41
C SER A 188 50.04 -12.91 19.09
N ASP A 189 49.21 -11.87 19.17
CA ASP A 189 48.99 -10.80 18.19
C ASP A 189 49.73 -10.91 16.84
N THR A 190 49.17 -11.64 15.86
CA THR A 190 49.33 -11.36 14.42
C THR A 190 48.38 -12.24 13.58
N ALA A 191 47.73 -11.62 12.59
CA ALA A 191 46.71 -12.20 11.71
C ALA A 191 47.19 -13.42 10.89
N ALA A 192 46.31 -14.41 10.72
CA ALA A 192 46.46 -15.45 9.70
C ALA A 192 46.04 -14.88 8.33
N ILE A 193 46.92 -14.95 7.34
CA ILE A 193 46.69 -14.48 5.96
C ILE A 193 46.15 -15.66 5.13
N PHE A 194 44.92 -15.56 4.64
CA PHE A 194 44.41 -16.38 3.54
C PHE A 194 44.60 -15.62 2.22
N ARG A 195 45.12 -16.27 1.18
CA ARG A 195 45.29 -15.71 -0.17
C ARG A 195 44.20 -16.27 -1.08
N MET A 196 43.49 -15.42 -1.81
CA MET A 196 42.55 -15.81 -2.87
C MET A 196 43.16 -15.52 -4.24
N ALA A 197 43.04 -16.44 -5.20
CA ALA A 197 43.80 -16.38 -6.45
C ALA A 197 43.06 -15.76 -7.65
N ALA A 198 41.72 -15.81 -7.73
CA ALA A 198 40.87 -15.08 -8.67
C ALA A 198 39.39 -15.40 -8.42
N ALA A 199 38.49 -14.49 -8.77
CA ALA A 199 37.06 -14.78 -8.95
C ALA A 199 36.74 -14.64 -10.44
N ASP A 200 36.17 -15.67 -11.06
CA ASP A 200 35.64 -15.63 -12.44
C ASP A 200 34.12 -15.79 -12.36
N VAL A 201 33.37 -15.07 -13.20
CA VAL A 201 31.92 -14.86 -13.04
C VAL A 201 31.12 -15.54 -14.16
N GLU A 202 30.31 -16.53 -13.80
CA GLU A 202 29.20 -17.05 -14.63
C GLU A 202 27.90 -17.03 -13.80
N GLY A 203 26.95 -16.14 -14.14
CA GLY A 203 25.65 -16.04 -13.44
C GLY A 203 25.73 -15.42 -12.04
N ASN A 204 24.57 -15.26 -11.38
CA ASN A 204 24.39 -14.61 -10.06
C ASN A 204 25.04 -15.35 -8.87
N GLU A 205 26.12 -16.11 -9.07
CA GLU A 205 26.84 -16.87 -8.03
C GLU A 205 28.31 -16.42 -7.91
N ILE A 206 28.80 -16.31 -6.68
CA ILE A 206 30.24 -16.19 -6.39
C ILE A 206 30.81 -17.61 -6.29
N VAL A 207 31.60 -18.03 -7.27
CA VAL A 207 32.32 -19.32 -7.23
C VAL A 207 33.65 -19.13 -6.46
N LEU A 208 33.77 -19.77 -5.30
CA LEU A 208 35.00 -19.79 -4.51
C LEU A 208 35.96 -20.86 -5.04
N VAL A 209 37.03 -20.48 -5.73
CA VAL A 209 38.07 -21.42 -6.17
C VAL A 209 39.19 -21.45 -5.13
N SER A 210 39.37 -22.59 -4.44
CA SER A 210 40.56 -22.84 -3.62
C SER A 210 41.70 -23.39 -4.49
N ASP A 211 42.96 -23.10 -4.15
CA ASP A 211 44.16 -23.68 -4.79
C ASP A 211 44.31 -25.22 -4.58
N ILE A 212 43.30 -25.86 -3.99
CA ILE A 212 43.19 -27.31 -3.81
C ILE A 212 41.96 -27.86 -4.56
N GLY A 213 41.77 -27.44 -5.81
CA GLY A 213 41.23 -28.30 -6.88
C GLY A 213 39.84 -28.91 -6.68
N GLN A 214 38.94 -28.30 -5.91
CA GLN A 214 37.53 -28.68 -5.87
C GLN A 214 36.65 -27.42 -5.83
N SER A 215 35.80 -27.28 -6.83
CA SER A 215 34.74 -26.28 -6.91
C SER A 215 33.48 -26.84 -6.26
N ASP A 216 33.05 -26.25 -5.15
CA ASP A 216 31.73 -26.49 -4.58
C ASP A 216 30.88 -25.22 -4.77
N THR A 217 29.71 -25.38 -5.38
CA THR A 217 28.68 -24.34 -5.49
C THR A 217 27.85 -24.31 -4.20
N ILE A 218 27.61 -23.12 -3.66
CA ILE A 218 26.83 -22.91 -2.43
C ILE A 218 25.45 -22.36 -2.83
N PRO A 219 24.36 -23.15 -2.71
CA PRO A 219 23.02 -22.62 -2.92
C PRO A 219 22.57 -21.87 -1.66
N GLY A 220 22.48 -20.54 -1.74
CA GLY A 220 21.93 -19.71 -0.68
C GLY A 220 21.57 -18.32 -1.19
N THR A 221 20.31 -17.91 -0.99
CA THR A 221 19.85 -16.53 -1.23
C THR A 221 20.35 -15.62 -0.11
N PHE A 222 21.40 -14.85 -0.40
CA PHE A 222 21.85 -13.73 0.42
C PHE A 222 20.98 -12.50 0.11
N MET A 223 20.30 -11.91 1.10
CA MET A 223 19.66 -10.57 0.98
C MET A 223 20.62 -9.43 1.36
N TYR A 224 21.92 -9.66 1.23
CA TYR A 224 22.89 -8.60 1.02
C TYR A 224 23.47 -8.87 -0.35
N SER A 225 23.18 -8.01 -1.31
CA SER A 225 24.05 -7.95 -2.48
C SER A 225 25.41 -7.46 -1.96
N PRO A 226 26.50 -8.24 -2.03
CA PRO A 226 27.85 -7.72 -1.74
C PRO A 226 28.26 -6.62 -2.73
N PHE A 227 27.39 -6.36 -3.71
CA PHE A 227 27.47 -5.30 -4.69
C PHE A 227 26.29 -4.35 -4.42
N ALA A 228 26.53 -3.28 -3.68
CA ALA A 228 25.59 -2.17 -3.58
C ALA A 228 26.29 -0.91 -4.09
N THR A 229 25.61 -0.10 -4.89
CA THR A 229 26.13 1.23 -5.24
C THR A 229 25.76 2.18 -4.12
N TYR A 230 26.75 2.81 -3.49
CA TYR A 230 26.50 3.87 -2.52
C TYR A 230 26.37 5.19 -3.27
N VAL A 231 25.28 5.92 -3.02
CA VAL A 231 24.90 7.09 -3.80
C VAL A 231 24.56 8.27 -2.89
N SER A 232 25.00 9.46 -3.30
CA SER A 232 24.60 10.75 -2.73
C SER A 232 24.96 11.86 -3.71
N GLY A 233 24.26 12.99 -3.65
CA GLY A 233 24.44 14.13 -4.55
C GLY A 233 23.69 13.95 -5.87
N ASP A 234 24.19 14.60 -6.91
CA ASP A 234 23.56 14.60 -8.23
C ASP A 234 23.68 13.22 -8.90
N VAL A 235 22.58 12.74 -9.48
CA VAL A 235 22.51 11.44 -10.16
C VAL A 235 21.81 11.55 -11.51
N SER A 236 22.22 10.71 -12.45
CA SER A 236 21.59 10.56 -13.76
C SER A 236 21.99 9.23 -14.40
N GLY A 237 21.40 8.92 -15.55
CA GLY A 237 21.68 7.70 -16.31
C GLY A 237 20.68 6.58 -16.03
N VAL A 238 21.16 5.34 -15.97
CA VAL A 238 20.31 4.14 -15.79
C VAL A 238 20.74 3.40 -14.54
N TRP A 239 19.80 3.11 -13.66
CA TRP A 239 19.96 2.20 -12.54
C TRP A 239 19.42 0.83 -12.92
N THR A 240 20.28 -0.19 -12.86
CA THR A 240 19.98 -1.52 -13.42
C THR A 240 19.73 -2.54 -12.32
N ALA A 241 18.81 -3.49 -12.57
CA ALA A 241 18.53 -4.58 -11.63
C ALA A 241 19.58 -5.70 -11.61
N GLY A 242 20.49 -5.71 -12.60
CA GLY A 242 21.69 -6.56 -12.57
C GLY A 242 22.68 -6.10 -11.49
N CYS A 243 23.68 -6.91 -11.15
CA CYS A 243 24.69 -6.59 -10.13
C CYS A 243 25.26 -5.15 -10.32
N PRO A 244 24.95 -4.19 -9.41
CA PRO A 244 24.56 -4.41 -8.02
C PRO A 244 23.06 -4.60 -7.72
N GLY A 245 22.13 -4.09 -8.53
CA GLY A 245 20.67 -4.20 -8.34
C GLY A 245 20.12 -3.43 -7.14
N THR A 246 20.99 -3.08 -6.19
CA THR A 246 20.72 -2.36 -4.96
C THR A 246 21.54 -1.07 -4.93
N TYR A 247 20.87 0.04 -4.63
CA TYR A 247 21.45 1.37 -4.47
C TYR A 247 21.21 1.84 -3.04
N ILE A 248 22.28 2.14 -2.29
CA ILE A 248 22.21 2.59 -0.91
C ILE A 248 22.44 4.11 -0.86
N LEU A 249 21.44 4.86 -0.42
CA LEU A 249 21.56 6.31 -0.30
C LEU A 249 22.28 6.66 1.01
N THR A 250 23.42 7.34 0.90
CA THR A 250 24.23 7.81 2.04
C THR A 250 24.07 9.29 2.33
N GLY A 251 23.28 10.00 1.53
CA GLY A 251 22.97 11.41 1.63
C GLY A 251 21.76 11.76 0.77
N PRO A 252 21.38 13.05 0.69
CA PRO A 252 20.42 13.53 -0.30
C PRO A 252 20.83 13.12 -1.70
N VAL A 253 19.85 12.77 -2.52
CA VAL A 253 20.03 12.51 -3.95
C VAL A 253 19.16 13.49 -4.72
N THR A 254 19.72 14.06 -5.78
CA THR A 254 19.01 14.97 -6.68
C THR A 254 19.21 14.49 -8.11
N ILE A 255 18.14 14.45 -8.90
CA ILE A 255 18.23 14.38 -10.36
C ILE A 255 18.18 15.82 -10.86
N PRO A 256 19.30 16.41 -11.34
CA PRO A 256 19.31 17.81 -11.73
C PRO A 256 18.36 18.11 -12.90
N ALA A 257 17.93 19.37 -13.01
CA ALA A 257 16.96 19.84 -14.01
C ALA A 257 17.22 19.42 -15.46
N THR A 258 18.47 19.24 -15.89
CA THR A 258 18.79 18.88 -17.28
C THR A 258 18.99 17.38 -17.50
N ASP A 259 18.89 16.61 -16.43
CA ASP A 259 19.32 15.23 -16.39
C ASP A 259 18.11 14.29 -16.37
N THR A 260 18.38 13.02 -16.69
CA THR A 260 17.38 11.96 -16.69
C THR A 260 17.91 10.80 -15.89
N LEU A 261 17.07 10.26 -15.00
CA LEU A 261 17.30 8.97 -14.35
C LEU A 261 16.23 7.97 -14.80
N VAL A 262 16.69 6.83 -15.32
CA VAL A 262 15.86 5.66 -15.59
C VAL A 262 16.18 4.60 -14.55
N ILE A 263 15.15 4.03 -13.93
CA ILE A 263 15.28 2.97 -12.93
C ILE A 263 14.59 1.73 -13.47
N GLU A 264 15.35 0.66 -13.69
CA GLU A 264 14.84 -0.59 -14.24
C GLU A 264 13.96 -1.37 -13.23
N PRO A 265 13.02 -2.20 -13.70
CA PRO A 265 12.25 -3.09 -12.85
C PRO A 265 13.10 -3.94 -11.92
N GLY A 266 12.70 -4.09 -10.65
CA GLY A 266 13.39 -4.90 -9.65
C GLY A 266 14.57 -4.20 -8.94
N VAL A 267 14.88 -2.95 -9.30
CA VAL A 267 15.88 -2.15 -8.56
C VAL A 267 15.41 -1.88 -7.13
N VAL A 268 16.33 -2.04 -6.18
CA VAL A 268 16.09 -1.77 -4.75
C VAL A 268 16.90 -0.56 -4.31
N ILE A 269 16.23 0.43 -3.72
CA ILE A 269 16.79 1.70 -3.28
C ILE A 269 16.57 1.81 -1.78
N LEU A 270 17.67 1.78 -1.02
CA LEU A 270 17.62 1.76 0.44
C LEU A 270 18.32 3.00 1.02
N VAL A 271 17.61 3.79 1.79
CA VAL A 271 18.22 4.89 2.54
C VAL A 271 18.92 4.35 3.79
N ASN A 272 20.22 4.65 3.93
CA ASN A 272 20.95 4.44 5.17
C ASN A 272 20.83 5.70 6.04
N THR A 273 19.95 5.65 7.04
CA THR A 273 19.60 6.80 7.88
C THR A 273 20.72 7.24 8.83
N ASP A 274 21.71 6.38 9.13
CA ASP A 274 22.87 6.77 9.95
C ASP A 274 23.78 7.76 9.20
N SER A 275 23.91 7.58 7.89
CA SER A 275 24.71 8.45 7.02
C SER A 275 23.88 9.57 6.37
N ALA A 276 22.70 9.25 5.86
CA ALA A 276 21.87 10.18 5.11
C ALA A 276 21.01 11.08 6.01
N GLY A 277 20.79 10.68 7.27
CA GLY A 277 19.77 11.29 8.10
C GLY A 277 18.39 11.15 7.47
N VAL A 278 17.57 12.20 7.61
CA VAL A 278 16.24 12.29 6.98
C VAL A 278 16.38 13.01 5.64
N ALA A 279 17.11 12.39 4.70
CA ALA A 279 17.37 12.95 3.39
C ALA A 279 16.19 12.74 2.42
N PRO A 280 15.95 13.68 1.49
CA PRO A 280 15.02 13.52 0.38
C PRO A 280 15.69 12.85 -0.83
N PHE A 281 14.85 12.26 -1.68
CA PHE A 281 15.16 11.94 -3.07
C PHE A 281 14.47 12.98 -3.95
N ILE A 282 15.22 13.93 -4.48
CA ILE A 282 14.71 15.11 -5.20
C ILE A 282 14.79 14.85 -6.71
N VAL A 283 13.72 15.17 -7.42
CA VAL A 283 13.61 15.08 -8.87
C VAL A 283 13.40 16.48 -9.42
N GLU A 284 14.48 17.12 -9.86
CA GLU A 284 14.43 18.43 -10.54
C GLU A 284 14.37 18.29 -12.07
N GLY A 285 14.86 17.17 -12.62
CA GLY A 285 14.80 16.79 -14.03
C GLY A 285 13.84 15.63 -14.29
N ASN A 286 14.22 14.68 -15.14
CA ASN A 286 13.34 13.58 -15.57
C ASN A 286 13.56 12.30 -14.75
N LEU A 287 12.47 11.64 -14.34
CA LEU A 287 12.50 10.34 -13.66
C LEU A 287 11.59 9.32 -14.35
N PHE A 288 12.17 8.22 -14.79
CA PHE A 288 11.42 7.06 -15.29
C PHE A 288 11.69 5.85 -14.38
N ALA A 289 10.87 5.67 -13.35
CA ALA A 289 10.90 4.48 -12.49
C ALA A 289 9.69 3.61 -12.80
N SER A 290 9.85 2.70 -13.75
CA SER A 290 8.77 1.82 -14.22
C SER A 290 9.13 0.37 -13.94
N GLY A 291 8.63 -0.15 -12.82
CA GLY A 291 8.69 -1.56 -12.47
C GLY A 291 7.66 -2.40 -13.23
N THR A 292 7.46 -3.62 -12.76
CA THR A 292 6.37 -4.49 -13.24
C THR A 292 5.61 -5.10 -12.06
N SER A 293 4.49 -5.77 -12.36
CA SER A 293 3.71 -6.51 -11.35
C SER A 293 4.46 -7.68 -10.72
N LEU A 294 5.53 -8.17 -11.38
CA LEU A 294 6.39 -9.24 -10.87
C LEU A 294 7.68 -8.69 -10.24
N ASP A 295 8.18 -7.57 -10.76
CA ASP A 295 9.47 -6.98 -10.39
C ASP A 295 9.28 -5.47 -10.10
N SER A 296 8.69 -5.17 -8.95
CA SER A 296 8.48 -3.79 -8.51
C SER A 296 9.80 -3.10 -8.15
N ILE A 297 9.88 -1.79 -8.36
CA ILE A 297 11.00 -0.97 -7.86
C ILE A 297 10.73 -0.64 -6.39
N ILE A 298 11.73 -0.79 -5.52
CA ILE A 298 11.55 -0.59 -4.07
C ILE A 298 12.28 0.67 -3.61
N PHE A 299 11.56 1.62 -3.03
CA PHE A 299 12.10 2.77 -2.29
C PHE A 299 11.78 2.58 -0.80
N SER A 300 12.82 2.27 -0.01
CA SER A 300 12.68 2.04 1.42
C SER A 300 13.95 2.46 2.16
N VAL A 301 14.09 2.01 3.39
CA VAL A 301 15.27 2.18 4.24
C VAL A 301 15.90 0.82 4.53
N LEU A 302 17.11 0.83 5.07
CA LEU A 302 17.72 -0.41 5.55
C LEU A 302 16.75 -1.12 6.53
N PRO A 303 16.50 -2.44 6.40
CA PRO A 303 15.45 -3.11 7.18
C PRO A 303 15.55 -2.95 8.70
N HIS A 304 16.76 -2.89 9.24
CA HIS A 304 16.99 -2.69 10.68
C HIS A 304 16.73 -1.24 11.15
N GLN A 305 16.60 -0.29 10.22
CA GLN A 305 16.27 1.12 10.44
C GLN A 305 14.81 1.43 10.09
N ALA A 306 14.03 0.43 9.65
CA ALA A 306 12.64 0.60 9.19
C ALA A 306 11.73 1.15 10.29
N ARG A 307 11.25 2.38 10.07
CA ARG A 307 10.21 3.04 10.87
C ARG A 307 9.55 4.12 10.02
N PRO A 308 8.25 4.45 10.23
CA PRO A 308 7.64 5.59 9.56
C PRO A 308 8.45 6.87 9.78
N GLY A 309 8.74 7.63 8.72
CA GLY A 309 9.49 8.88 8.78
C GLY A 309 11.01 8.72 8.87
N ALA A 310 11.54 7.55 8.56
CA ALA A 310 12.98 7.26 8.55
C ALA A 310 13.75 8.10 7.52
N TRP A 311 13.11 8.47 6.41
CA TRP A 311 13.63 9.33 5.36
C TRP A 311 12.54 10.32 4.90
N LYS A 312 12.87 11.32 4.07
CA LYS A 312 11.85 12.34 3.69
C LYS A 312 10.81 11.82 2.69
N GLY A 313 11.20 10.92 1.80
CA GLY A 313 10.39 10.48 0.66
C GLY A 313 10.95 10.96 -0.67
N ILE A 314 10.15 10.78 -1.71
CA ILE A 314 10.42 11.29 -3.05
C ILE A 314 9.77 12.68 -3.18
N GLU A 315 10.52 13.66 -3.66
CA GLU A 315 10.07 15.02 -3.92
C GLU A 315 10.20 15.29 -5.42
N LEU A 316 9.06 15.42 -6.10
CA LEU A 316 8.96 15.81 -7.50
C LEU A 316 8.85 17.34 -7.52
N ASP A 317 9.90 18.00 -7.97
CA ASP A 317 10.10 19.46 -7.93
C ASP A 317 10.84 19.88 -9.21
N MET A 318 10.25 19.53 -10.36
CA MET A 318 10.92 19.70 -11.64
C MET A 318 11.05 21.19 -11.98
N GLN A 319 12.10 21.53 -12.72
CA GLN A 319 12.48 22.94 -12.92
C GLN A 319 12.25 23.39 -14.36
N ASN A 320 11.81 22.49 -15.26
CA ASN A 320 11.47 22.80 -16.64
C ASN A 320 10.12 22.21 -17.06
N PHE A 321 9.35 22.99 -17.82
CA PHE A 321 8.05 22.64 -18.42
C PHE A 321 7.97 21.37 -19.30
N ASN A 322 9.06 20.62 -19.51
CA ASN A 322 9.03 19.37 -20.27
C ASN A 322 9.66 18.21 -19.51
N ASP A 323 9.98 18.40 -18.23
CA ASP A 323 10.45 17.32 -17.40
C ASP A 323 9.25 16.41 -17.04
N GLU A 324 9.49 15.10 -17.03
CA GLU A 324 8.47 14.10 -16.75
C GLU A 324 8.93 13.19 -15.60
N ALA A 325 8.01 12.95 -14.65
CA ALA A 325 8.20 11.98 -13.59
C ALA A 325 7.13 10.87 -13.67
N VAL A 326 7.60 9.66 -13.96
CA VAL A 326 6.78 8.45 -13.98
C VAL A 326 7.22 7.49 -12.89
N LEU A 327 6.28 7.20 -11.97
CA LEU A 327 6.39 6.14 -10.97
C LEU A 327 5.35 5.07 -11.32
N SER A 328 5.80 3.91 -11.78
CA SER A 328 4.93 2.79 -12.16
C SER A 328 5.39 1.51 -11.47
N TYR A 329 4.50 0.77 -10.81
CA TYR A 329 4.84 -0.45 -10.06
C TYR A 329 5.98 -0.26 -9.06
N CYS A 330 5.92 0.81 -8.27
CA CYS A 330 6.86 1.09 -7.19
C CYS A 330 6.27 0.74 -5.82
N LEU A 331 7.09 0.20 -4.91
CA LEU A 331 6.83 0.16 -3.48
C LEU A 331 7.56 1.31 -2.81
N ILE A 332 6.84 2.22 -2.16
CA ILE A 332 7.40 3.38 -1.47
C ILE A 332 6.96 3.33 -0.01
N GLU A 333 7.90 3.16 0.91
CA GLU A 333 7.56 3.03 2.33
C GLU A 333 8.55 3.67 3.30
N ASN A 334 8.09 3.83 4.55
CA ASN A 334 8.87 4.34 5.68
C ASN A 334 9.34 5.80 5.55
N ALA A 335 8.78 6.57 4.63
CA ALA A 335 9.11 7.98 4.43
C ALA A 335 8.35 8.90 5.40
N GLN A 336 8.65 10.20 5.36
CA GLN A 336 7.81 11.21 5.98
C GLN A 336 6.50 11.31 5.22
N THR A 337 6.55 11.84 4.02
CA THR A 337 5.50 11.70 3.00
C THR A 337 6.04 10.74 1.94
N GLY A 338 5.26 9.80 1.43
CA GLY A 338 5.76 8.86 0.42
C GLY A 338 6.24 9.58 -0.85
N VAL A 339 5.34 10.34 -1.47
CA VAL A 339 5.62 11.19 -2.64
C VAL A 339 5.06 12.58 -2.41
N THR A 340 5.93 13.60 -2.50
CA THR A 340 5.56 15.01 -2.48
C THR A 340 5.67 15.56 -3.90
N ILE A 341 4.64 16.25 -4.35
CA ILE A 341 4.51 16.77 -5.72
C ILE A 341 4.41 18.29 -5.66
N ARG A 342 5.32 18.95 -6.36
CA ARG A 342 5.42 20.41 -6.49
C ARG A 342 5.39 20.88 -7.94
N ASP A 343 5.15 19.98 -8.88
CA ASP A 343 5.12 20.31 -10.31
C ASP A 343 3.83 19.78 -10.98
N ASP A 344 3.74 19.95 -12.30
CA ASP A 344 2.66 19.46 -13.13
C ASP A 344 3.00 18.18 -13.92
N ASP A 345 1.97 17.54 -14.49
CA ASP A 345 2.02 16.41 -15.41
C ASP A 345 2.62 15.07 -14.90
N GLU A 346 2.79 14.86 -13.59
CA GLU A 346 3.35 13.58 -13.10
C GLU A 346 2.37 12.41 -13.19
N ILE A 347 2.92 11.20 -13.41
CA ILE A 347 2.15 9.96 -13.49
C ILE A 347 2.62 9.00 -12.41
N ILE A 348 1.75 8.74 -11.44
CA ILE A 348 1.92 7.73 -10.40
C ILE A 348 0.87 6.65 -10.61
N GLU A 349 1.30 5.47 -11.04
CA GLU A 349 0.39 4.36 -11.33
C GLU A 349 0.84 3.01 -10.79
N TYR A 350 -0.12 2.13 -10.44
CA TYR A 350 0.15 0.77 -9.96
C TYR A 350 1.14 0.67 -8.79
N CYS A 351 1.32 1.77 -8.04
CA CYS A 351 2.27 1.84 -6.92
C CYS A 351 1.60 1.45 -5.60
N THR A 352 2.41 0.96 -4.67
CA THR A 352 2.03 0.79 -3.25
C THR A 352 2.77 1.80 -2.40
N ILE A 353 2.04 2.66 -1.70
CA ILE A 353 2.61 3.76 -0.91
C ILE A 353 2.13 3.63 0.53
N GLN A 354 3.05 3.29 1.43
CA GLN A 354 2.65 2.81 2.76
C GLN A 354 3.57 3.14 3.93
N LYS A 355 3.03 3.04 5.15
CA LYS A 355 3.77 3.16 6.42
C LYS A 355 4.57 4.46 6.55
N ASN A 356 4.07 5.56 5.97
CA ASN A 356 4.71 6.86 6.05
C ASN A 356 4.29 7.61 7.32
N SER A 357 5.17 8.45 7.88
CA SER A 357 4.88 9.16 9.14
C SER A 357 3.91 10.35 8.98
N LYS A 358 3.70 10.80 7.75
CA LYS A 358 2.74 11.81 7.32
C LYS A 358 1.78 11.19 6.29
N HIS A 359 1.76 11.71 5.07
CA HIS A 359 0.84 11.34 4.02
C HIS A 359 1.42 10.24 3.11
N GLY A 360 0.56 9.55 2.36
CA GLY A 360 1.03 8.71 1.26
C GLY A 360 1.51 9.57 0.10
N VAL A 361 0.61 10.33 -0.50
CA VAL A 361 0.87 11.27 -1.60
C VAL A 361 0.40 12.67 -1.22
N GLU A 362 1.20 13.68 -1.55
CA GLU A 362 0.90 15.08 -1.22
C GLU A 362 1.19 16.00 -2.41
N TRP A 363 0.16 16.68 -2.93
CA TRP A 363 0.32 17.81 -3.84
C TRP A 363 0.41 19.10 -3.02
N LEU A 364 1.48 19.87 -3.26
CA LEU A 364 1.80 21.10 -2.55
C LEU A 364 1.88 22.29 -3.51
N ALA A 365 0.73 22.77 -4.00
CA ALA A 365 0.68 23.91 -4.92
C ALA A 365 0.89 25.22 -4.16
N TYR A 366 2.11 25.78 -4.18
CA TYR A 366 2.46 27.03 -3.52
C TYR A 366 2.53 28.20 -4.51
N GLY A 367 1.36 28.74 -4.90
CA GLY A 367 1.28 29.79 -5.93
C GLY A 367 1.48 29.28 -7.37
N GLU A 368 1.49 27.96 -7.54
CA GLU A 368 1.70 27.25 -8.81
C GLU A 368 0.42 26.55 -9.27
N TYR A 369 0.42 26.05 -10.51
CA TYR A 369 -0.64 25.19 -11.02
C TYR A 369 -0.10 23.77 -11.08
N LEU A 370 -0.62 22.88 -10.24
CA LEU A 370 -0.22 21.49 -10.20
C LEU A 370 -1.38 20.63 -10.67
N ASP A 371 -1.14 19.80 -11.68
CA ASP A 371 -2.02 18.71 -12.06
C ASP A 371 -1.36 17.34 -11.82
N GLY A 372 -1.32 16.44 -12.78
CA GLY A 372 -0.83 15.08 -12.57
C GLY A 372 -1.89 14.07 -12.11
N GLN A 373 -1.47 12.80 -12.07
CA GLN A 373 -2.35 11.65 -11.95
C GLN A 373 -1.84 10.64 -10.91
N LEU A 374 -2.73 10.24 -10.00
CA LEU A 374 -2.56 9.06 -9.16
C LEU A 374 -3.62 8.03 -9.56
N ARG A 375 -3.21 6.89 -10.11
CA ARG A 375 -4.16 5.88 -10.60
C ARG A 375 -3.76 4.43 -10.39
N TYR A 376 -4.74 3.58 -10.07
CA TYR A 376 -4.51 2.15 -9.82
C TYR A 376 -3.51 1.85 -8.69
N CYS A 377 -3.30 2.81 -7.78
CA CYS A 377 -2.38 2.68 -6.67
C CYS A 377 -3.08 2.19 -5.41
N THR A 378 -2.31 1.58 -4.50
CA THR A 378 -2.71 1.29 -3.13
C THR A 378 -2.02 2.26 -2.18
N VAL A 379 -2.77 3.07 -1.45
CA VAL A 379 -2.24 4.04 -0.48
C VAL A 379 -2.73 3.70 0.92
N GLN A 380 -1.84 3.15 1.75
CA GLN A 380 -2.26 2.51 3.00
C GLN A 380 -1.35 2.70 4.20
N ASP A 381 -1.91 2.52 5.40
CA ASP A 381 -1.17 2.48 6.66
C ASP A 381 -0.31 3.74 6.94
N ASN A 382 -0.70 4.90 6.39
CA ASN A 382 0.00 6.16 6.63
C ASN A 382 -0.51 6.82 7.92
N ASN A 383 0.38 7.53 8.63
CA ASN A 383 0.08 8.11 9.93
C ASN A 383 -0.79 9.38 9.86
N LEU A 384 -0.89 10.03 8.70
CA LEU A 384 -1.86 11.10 8.44
C LEU A 384 -2.86 10.63 7.38
N TRP A 385 -2.97 11.35 6.26
CA TRP A 385 -3.94 11.07 5.20
C TRP A 385 -3.33 10.17 4.14
N GLY A 386 -4.15 9.37 3.46
CA GLY A 386 -3.68 8.65 2.27
C GLY A 386 -3.20 9.64 1.21
N VAL A 387 -4.09 10.54 0.80
CA VAL A 387 -3.80 11.59 -0.20
C VAL A 387 -4.09 12.96 0.39
N HIS A 388 -3.21 13.93 0.12
CA HIS A 388 -3.39 15.33 0.50
C HIS A 388 -3.22 16.24 -0.72
N CYS A 389 -4.24 17.05 -1.02
CA CYS A 389 -4.21 18.04 -2.10
C CYS A 389 -4.28 19.45 -1.50
N LEU A 390 -3.13 20.10 -1.35
CA LEU A 390 -3.04 21.46 -0.84
C LEU A 390 -2.83 22.45 -1.98
N ALA A 391 -3.74 23.41 -2.09
CA ALA A 391 -3.49 24.68 -2.76
C ALA A 391 -3.26 25.76 -1.70
N TYR A 392 -2.10 26.40 -1.75
CA TYR A 392 -1.70 27.49 -0.87
C TYR A 392 -1.16 28.67 -1.68
N THR A 393 -1.48 29.90 -1.27
CA THR A 393 -0.84 31.10 -1.83
C THR A 393 -0.98 32.27 -0.87
N ASP A 394 0.09 33.07 -0.73
CA ASP A 394 0.05 34.36 -0.04
C ASP A 394 -0.10 35.55 -1.01
N ASP A 395 0.23 35.34 -2.29
CA ASP A 395 0.10 36.25 -3.42
C ASP A 395 -0.14 35.49 -4.75
N GLY A 396 -0.99 36.01 -5.62
CA GLY A 396 -1.26 35.37 -6.93
C GLY A 396 -2.26 34.21 -6.87
N SER A 397 -1.98 33.09 -7.54
CA SER A 397 -2.91 31.96 -7.60
C SER A 397 -2.24 30.60 -7.52
N GLY A 398 -2.52 29.84 -6.47
CA GLY A 398 -2.18 28.42 -6.36
C GLY A 398 -3.37 27.54 -6.79
N ASN A 399 -3.14 26.51 -7.60
CA ASN A 399 -4.15 25.59 -8.08
C ASN A 399 -3.64 24.16 -7.92
N ALA A 400 -4.37 23.32 -7.18
CA ALA A 400 -4.11 21.89 -7.11
C ALA A 400 -5.31 21.18 -7.77
N VAL A 401 -5.09 20.62 -8.96
CA VAL A 401 -6.15 19.98 -9.77
C VAL A 401 -5.80 18.56 -10.23
N PRO A 402 -5.17 17.71 -9.39
CA PRO A 402 -4.80 16.37 -9.81
C PRO A 402 -6.01 15.48 -10.06
N THR A 403 -5.79 14.42 -10.85
CA THR A 403 -6.75 13.33 -11.01
C THR A 403 -6.36 12.16 -10.12
N ILE A 404 -7.22 11.82 -9.17
CA ILE A 404 -7.08 10.68 -8.26
C ILE A 404 -8.10 9.64 -8.69
N ALA A 405 -7.67 8.63 -9.46
CA ALA A 405 -8.60 7.71 -10.13
C ALA A 405 -8.31 6.22 -9.90
N ASN A 406 -9.33 5.42 -9.62
CA ASN A 406 -9.22 3.95 -9.51
C ASN A 406 -8.20 3.47 -8.46
N ASN A 407 -8.01 4.20 -7.37
CA ASN A 407 -7.08 3.80 -6.29
C ASN A 407 -7.80 3.08 -5.15
N GLU A 408 -7.05 2.29 -4.39
CA GLU A 408 -7.47 1.77 -3.09
C GLU A 408 -6.77 2.59 -1.98
N ILE A 409 -7.54 3.29 -1.14
CA ILE A 409 -7.02 4.18 -0.10
C ILE A 409 -7.55 3.73 1.26
N LYS A 410 -6.69 3.10 2.08
CA LYS A 410 -7.15 2.39 3.28
C LYS A 410 -6.24 2.47 4.50
N ASN A 411 -6.81 2.24 5.69
CA ASN A 411 -6.07 2.13 6.95
C ASN A 411 -5.19 3.35 7.30
N ASN A 412 -5.47 4.53 6.74
CA ASN A 412 -4.75 5.75 7.07
C ASN A 412 -5.30 6.35 8.37
N LYS A 413 -4.40 6.85 9.24
CA LYS A 413 -4.76 7.22 10.62
C LYS A 413 -5.50 8.54 10.77
N LYS A 414 -5.48 9.44 9.77
CA LYS A 414 -6.29 10.68 9.79
C LYS A 414 -7.49 10.66 8.86
N GLY A 415 -7.41 9.94 7.76
CA GLY A 415 -8.47 9.88 6.76
C GLY A 415 -7.95 9.44 5.40
N GLY A 416 -8.87 9.26 4.44
CA GLY A 416 -8.54 8.84 3.08
C GLY A 416 -7.90 9.99 2.28
N ILE A 417 -8.70 10.99 1.93
CA ILE A 417 -8.29 12.13 1.10
C ILE A 417 -8.60 13.45 1.82
N LEU A 418 -7.59 14.31 1.92
CA LEU A 418 -7.73 15.69 2.39
C LEU A 418 -7.54 16.68 1.24
N ILE A 419 -8.43 17.66 1.12
CA ILE A 419 -8.44 18.65 0.05
C ILE A 419 -8.51 20.04 0.69
N GLU A 420 -7.44 20.81 0.59
CA GLU A 420 -7.29 22.11 1.25
C GLU A 420 -7.04 23.24 0.26
N GLY A 421 -7.83 24.31 0.35
CA GLY A 421 -7.60 25.56 -0.36
C GLY A 421 -7.41 26.72 0.61
N ILE A 422 -6.18 27.19 0.79
CA ILE A 422 -5.81 28.17 1.80
C ILE A 422 -5.16 29.38 1.13
N ALA A 423 -5.86 30.52 1.13
CA ALA A 423 -5.28 31.79 0.69
C ALA A 423 -4.82 32.59 1.92
N GLY A 424 -3.51 32.73 2.09
CA GLY A 424 -2.86 33.48 3.18
C GLY A 424 -2.61 34.95 2.84
N SER A 425 -2.13 35.73 3.80
CA SER A 425 -1.72 37.13 3.60
C SER A 425 -0.24 37.33 3.94
N ALA A 426 0.62 37.53 2.94
CA ALA A 426 1.98 38.01 3.17
C ALA A 426 2.03 39.55 3.29
N TYR A 427 2.94 40.00 4.15
CA TYR A 427 3.12 41.40 4.55
C TYR A 427 3.59 42.31 3.39
N THR A 428 2.83 43.40 3.18
CA THR A 428 3.18 44.72 2.61
C THR A 428 3.88 44.81 1.24
N GLY A 429 3.14 45.15 0.18
CA GLY A 429 3.75 45.77 -1.01
C GLY A 429 2.87 46.04 -2.21
N ASP A 430 2.12 45.06 -2.71
CA ASP A 430 1.45 45.13 -4.03
C ASP A 430 0.16 44.26 -4.07
N PRO A 431 -0.66 44.26 -5.15
CA PRO A 431 -2.11 44.36 -5.05
C PRO A 431 -2.78 43.11 -4.46
N CYS A 432 -3.72 43.39 -3.55
CA CYS A 432 -4.40 42.45 -2.68
C CYS A 432 -5.40 41.49 -3.39
N THR A 433 -4.88 40.48 -4.10
CA THR A 433 -5.67 39.33 -4.58
C THR A 433 -4.83 38.06 -4.52
N ALA A 434 -5.24 37.08 -3.70
CA ALA A 434 -4.70 35.73 -3.73
C ALA A 434 -5.82 34.70 -3.85
N SER A 435 -5.63 33.65 -4.67
CA SER A 435 -6.61 32.59 -4.87
C SER A 435 -5.97 31.22 -4.78
N ALA A 436 -6.34 30.44 -3.77
CA ALA A 436 -5.92 29.06 -3.60
C ALA A 436 -7.07 28.13 -4.00
N ASN A 437 -6.93 27.40 -5.10
CA ASN A 437 -7.99 26.56 -5.66
C ASN A 437 -7.58 25.09 -5.67
N SER A 438 -8.02 24.32 -4.66
CA SER A 438 -7.87 22.87 -4.65
C SER A 438 -9.13 22.22 -5.21
N ASN A 439 -9.07 21.78 -6.47
CA ASN A 439 -10.20 21.22 -7.21
C ASN A 439 -9.81 19.89 -7.89
N PRO A 440 -9.37 18.87 -7.14
CA PRO A 440 -9.03 17.59 -7.73
C PRO A 440 -10.26 16.87 -8.30
N ILE A 441 -10.02 15.98 -9.25
CA ILE A 441 -10.99 14.99 -9.73
C ILE A 441 -10.75 13.70 -8.96
N VAL A 442 -11.73 13.28 -8.17
CA VAL A 442 -11.68 12.04 -7.39
C VAL A 442 -12.65 11.06 -8.04
N LEU A 443 -12.13 10.07 -8.75
CA LEU A 443 -12.90 9.20 -9.64
C LEU A 443 -12.73 7.71 -9.32
N ASN A 444 -13.81 6.96 -9.14
CA ASN A 444 -13.78 5.49 -9.11
C ASN A 444 -12.84 4.87 -8.03
N ASN A 445 -12.49 5.60 -6.97
CA ASN A 445 -11.64 5.09 -5.91
C ASN A 445 -12.43 4.21 -4.94
N PHE A 446 -11.74 3.29 -4.28
CA PHE A 446 -12.23 2.59 -3.10
C PHE A 446 -11.54 3.13 -1.86
N ILE A 447 -12.27 3.90 -1.03
CA ILE A 447 -11.73 4.59 0.14
C ILE A 447 -12.34 3.98 1.39
N HIS A 448 -11.55 3.23 2.16
CA HIS A 448 -12.12 2.43 3.24
C HIS A 448 -11.23 2.21 4.46
N HIS A 449 -11.86 1.94 5.61
CA HIS A 449 -11.15 1.59 6.85
C HIS A 449 -10.15 2.66 7.34
N ASN A 450 -10.34 3.92 6.95
CA ASN A 450 -9.52 5.02 7.47
C ASN A 450 -10.07 5.48 8.84
N LEU A 451 -9.19 5.85 9.78
CA LEU A 451 -9.57 6.24 11.16
C LEU A 451 -10.17 7.66 11.27
N GLY A 452 -10.48 8.29 10.15
CA GLY A 452 -11.16 9.59 10.11
C GLY A 452 -12.03 9.68 8.86
N HIS A 453 -12.14 10.86 8.26
CA HIS A 453 -12.99 11.05 7.09
C HIS A 453 -12.47 10.26 5.89
N GLY A 454 -13.36 9.60 5.15
CA GLY A 454 -13.05 9.09 3.82
C GLY A 454 -12.54 10.23 2.93
N ILE A 455 -13.29 11.33 2.89
CA ILE A 455 -12.88 12.57 2.22
C ILE A 455 -13.21 13.80 3.09
N GLU A 456 -12.25 14.69 3.29
CA GLU A 456 -12.43 15.99 3.94
C GLU A 456 -12.01 17.13 3.02
N CYS A 457 -12.89 18.12 2.89
CA CYS A 457 -12.66 19.36 2.14
C CYS A 457 -12.61 20.54 3.12
N TYR A 458 -11.58 21.36 3.01
CA TYR A 458 -11.41 22.53 3.86
C TYR A 458 -10.93 23.75 3.08
N ALA A 459 -11.64 24.87 3.24
CA ALA A 459 -11.32 26.12 2.57
C ALA A 459 -11.17 27.28 3.56
N LYS A 460 -10.11 28.08 3.38
CA LYS A 460 -9.80 29.23 4.23
C LYS A 460 -9.27 30.40 3.41
N GLY A 461 -9.81 31.60 3.66
CA GLY A 461 -9.17 32.87 3.31
C GLY A 461 -8.69 33.55 4.59
N GLU A 462 -7.41 33.88 4.71
CA GLU A 462 -6.85 34.57 5.86
C GLU A 462 -6.84 36.09 5.65
N TRP A 463 -7.23 36.84 6.68
CA TRP A 463 -6.98 38.28 6.78
C TRP A 463 -6.30 38.54 8.11
N THR A 464 -5.09 39.10 8.10
CA THR A 464 -4.48 39.66 9.32
C THR A 464 -4.78 41.15 9.42
N ASP A 465 -5.35 41.55 10.57
CA ASP A 465 -5.80 42.89 10.96
C ASP A 465 -5.11 44.09 10.30
N GLY A 466 -5.92 44.99 9.72
CA GLY A 466 -5.58 46.42 9.67
C GLY A 466 -5.03 46.99 8.37
N LEU A 467 -4.97 46.23 7.27
CA LEU A 467 -4.58 46.75 5.95
C LEU A 467 -5.78 47.34 5.20
N THR A 468 -5.64 48.59 4.72
CA THR A 468 -6.64 49.39 3.99
C THR A 468 -6.97 48.88 2.59
N CYS A 469 -6.62 47.65 2.23
CA CYS A 469 -6.92 47.10 0.91
C CYS A 469 -8.18 46.23 0.93
N ASN A 470 -9.02 46.44 -0.08
CA ASN A 470 -10.22 45.65 -0.37
C ASN A 470 -9.80 44.27 -0.91
N ALA A 471 -9.15 43.48 -0.06
CA ALA A 471 -8.45 42.27 -0.45
C ALA A 471 -9.42 41.11 -0.73
N ASN A 472 -9.28 40.48 -1.90
CA ASN A 472 -10.02 39.26 -2.25
C ASN A 472 -9.11 38.04 -2.04
N TYR A 473 -8.99 37.54 -0.80
CA TYR A 473 -8.30 36.29 -0.50
C TYR A 473 -9.28 35.12 -0.59
N ARG A 474 -9.10 34.23 -1.56
CA ARG A 474 -10.07 33.19 -1.90
C ARG A 474 -9.48 31.79 -1.75
N GLY A 475 -9.74 31.16 -0.62
CA GLY A 475 -9.53 29.72 -0.46
C GLY A 475 -10.71 28.94 -1.04
N ARG A 476 -10.43 27.92 -1.86
CA ARG A 476 -11.43 27.06 -2.48
C ARG A 476 -11.06 25.59 -2.39
N ALA A 477 -12.01 24.78 -1.94
CA ALA A 477 -11.92 23.31 -1.94
C ALA A 477 -13.18 22.76 -2.62
N ASN A 478 -13.16 22.71 -3.96
CA ASN A 478 -14.32 22.38 -4.80
C ASN A 478 -14.04 21.16 -5.69
N PRO A 479 -13.80 19.96 -5.12
CA PRO A 479 -13.52 18.78 -5.90
C PRO A 479 -14.75 18.27 -6.66
N ARG A 480 -14.48 17.54 -7.75
CA ARG A 480 -15.46 16.65 -8.40
C ARG A 480 -15.24 15.25 -7.86
N ILE A 481 -16.24 14.68 -7.22
CA ILE A 481 -16.20 13.36 -6.59
C ILE A 481 -17.22 12.47 -7.30
N GLU A 482 -16.75 11.53 -8.10
CA GLU A 482 -17.60 10.74 -8.98
C GLU A 482 -17.26 9.25 -8.94
N GLY A 483 -18.26 8.37 -8.90
CA GLY A 483 -18.03 6.93 -9.02
C GLY A 483 -17.32 6.27 -7.84
N ASN A 484 -17.09 6.97 -6.74
CA ASN A 484 -16.30 6.44 -5.64
C ASN A 484 -17.13 5.53 -4.73
N LEU A 485 -16.50 4.46 -4.28
CA LEU A 485 -16.98 3.61 -3.20
C LEU A 485 -16.27 4.03 -1.91
N ILE A 486 -17.01 4.52 -0.93
CA ILE A 486 -16.47 5.04 0.33
C ILE A 486 -17.14 4.27 1.46
N ALA A 487 -16.41 3.38 2.13
CA ALA A 487 -17.02 2.46 3.08
C ALA A 487 -16.16 2.19 4.31
N TYR A 488 -16.77 1.83 5.44
CA TYR A 488 -16.03 1.41 6.65
C TYR A 488 -15.08 2.47 7.25
N ASN A 489 -15.16 3.74 6.85
CA ASN A 489 -14.33 4.78 7.45
C ASN A 489 -14.95 5.24 8.77
N ASP A 490 -14.12 5.58 9.75
CA ASP A 490 -14.59 6.06 11.06
C ASP A 490 -15.43 7.35 10.94
N LEU A 491 -15.23 8.13 9.87
CA LEU A 491 -16.07 9.25 9.46
C LEU A 491 -16.26 9.23 7.93
N SER A 492 -17.40 9.73 7.45
CA SER A 492 -17.78 9.63 6.04
C SER A 492 -17.22 10.79 5.20
N PHE A 493 -18.01 11.84 4.96
CA PHE A 493 -17.65 13.01 4.17
C PHE A 493 -17.79 14.30 5.00
N LYS A 494 -16.85 15.22 4.83
CA LYS A 494 -16.94 16.55 5.43
C LYS A 494 -16.49 17.64 4.49
N ALA A 495 -17.22 18.75 4.48
CA ALA A 495 -16.80 19.99 3.85
C ALA A 495 -16.98 21.15 4.82
N LYS A 496 -15.95 21.97 4.95
CA LYS A 496 -15.95 23.09 5.87
C LYS A 496 -15.28 24.32 5.27
N THR A 497 -15.81 25.49 5.61
CA THR A 497 -15.13 26.78 5.43
C THR A 497 -14.72 27.36 6.79
N VAL A 498 -13.78 28.30 6.84
CA VAL A 498 -13.61 29.13 8.05
C VAL A 498 -14.64 30.26 7.98
N PRO A 499 -15.51 30.42 8.99
CA PRO A 499 -16.61 31.37 8.91
C PRO A 499 -16.04 32.78 8.82
N ALA A 500 -16.56 33.51 7.83
CA ALA A 500 -16.46 34.94 7.76
C ALA A 500 -17.08 35.51 9.04
N ASP A 501 -16.29 36.14 9.91
CA ASP A 501 -16.89 37.25 10.64
C ASP A 501 -17.27 38.33 9.60
N ALA A 502 -18.05 39.34 9.99
CA ALA A 502 -18.58 40.33 9.06
C ALA A 502 -17.51 41.14 8.27
N GLN A 503 -16.20 40.86 8.46
CA GLN A 503 -15.08 41.49 7.80
C GLN A 503 -14.15 40.52 7.03
N HIS A 504 -14.38 39.20 7.00
CA HIS A 504 -13.51 38.23 6.32
C HIS A 504 -14.16 37.65 5.05
N TRP A 505 -13.70 38.07 3.88
CA TRP A 505 -14.38 37.82 2.61
C TRP A 505 -13.75 36.64 1.84
N LEU A 506 -14.55 35.57 1.60
CA LEU A 506 -14.51 34.64 0.44
C LEU A 506 -13.79 33.27 0.53
N ALA A 507 -14.08 32.44 1.55
CA ALA A 507 -13.80 30.98 1.46
C ALA A 507 -14.99 30.20 0.87
N PHE A 508 -14.73 29.30 -0.07
CA PHE A 508 -15.76 28.46 -0.71
C PHE A 508 -15.38 26.99 -0.62
N SER A 509 -16.28 26.15 -0.10
CA SER A 509 -16.16 24.71 -0.25
C SER A 509 -17.46 24.19 -0.85
N GLU A 510 -17.41 23.90 -2.14
CA GLU A 510 -18.55 23.51 -2.98
C GLU A 510 -18.31 22.15 -3.67
N PRO A 511 -18.05 21.07 -2.90
CA PRO A 511 -17.82 19.75 -3.47
C PRO A 511 -19.09 19.25 -4.17
N LYS A 512 -18.88 18.56 -5.30
CA LYS A 512 -19.94 17.89 -6.05
C LYS A 512 -19.73 16.38 -5.97
N ILE A 513 -20.74 15.67 -5.48
CA ILE A 513 -20.75 14.22 -5.31
C ILE A 513 -21.78 13.67 -6.30
N THR A 514 -21.33 12.86 -7.26
CA THR A 514 -22.19 12.21 -8.25
C THR A 514 -21.90 10.72 -8.30
N ASN A 515 -22.93 9.89 -8.41
CA ASN A 515 -22.74 8.45 -8.63
C ASN A 515 -21.76 7.80 -7.65
N CYS A 516 -21.88 8.10 -6.35
CA CYS A 516 -21.01 7.53 -5.32
C CYS A 516 -21.81 6.62 -4.40
N THR A 517 -21.15 5.61 -3.83
CA THR A 517 -21.72 4.74 -2.80
C THR A 517 -20.99 4.94 -1.49
N PHE A 518 -21.73 5.38 -0.46
CA PHE A 518 -21.28 5.49 0.91
C PHE A 518 -21.95 4.39 1.75
N TRP A 519 -21.17 3.56 2.42
CA TRP A 519 -21.71 2.42 3.15
C TRP A 519 -20.99 2.15 4.48
N GLN A 520 -21.72 2.04 5.58
CA GLN A 520 -21.19 1.83 6.94
C GLN A 520 -19.96 2.70 7.28
N ASN A 521 -20.00 3.98 6.88
CA ASN A 521 -19.08 4.94 7.45
C ASN A 521 -19.61 5.38 8.83
N GLY A 522 -18.80 6.14 9.56
CA GLY A 522 -19.07 6.63 10.91
C GLY A 522 -20.43 7.28 11.18
N PRO A 523 -20.63 7.85 12.38
CA PRO A 523 -21.94 8.29 12.87
C PRO A 523 -22.56 9.50 12.14
N THR A 524 -21.94 10.00 11.08
CA THR A 524 -22.41 11.13 10.28
C THR A 524 -22.01 10.87 8.82
N ASP A 525 -23.00 10.81 7.93
CA ASP A 525 -22.76 10.58 6.50
C ASP A 525 -22.13 11.80 5.82
N ILE A 526 -22.65 12.98 6.14
CA ILE A 526 -22.23 14.26 5.54
C ILE A 526 -22.21 15.34 6.62
N GLU A 527 -21.07 16.02 6.73
CA GLU A 527 -20.91 17.22 7.55
C GLU A 527 -20.66 18.45 6.67
N ALA A 528 -21.59 19.42 6.70
CA ALA A 528 -21.45 20.70 6.00
C ALA A 528 -21.30 21.84 7.02
N GLY A 529 -20.07 22.33 7.15
CA GLY A 529 -19.68 23.26 8.19
C GLY A 529 -19.35 24.66 7.70
N ASP A 530 -19.84 25.67 8.44
CA ASP A 530 -19.70 27.08 8.06
C ASP A 530 -20.25 27.25 6.62
N SER A 531 -20.10 28.31 5.84
CA SER A 531 -20.87 28.44 4.55
C SER A 531 -20.55 27.43 3.41
N ALA A 532 -20.13 26.20 3.68
CA ALA A 532 -19.95 25.11 2.72
C ALA A 532 -21.28 24.74 2.02
N ALA A 533 -21.22 24.47 0.71
CA ALA A 533 -22.38 24.15 -0.11
C ALA A 533 -22.16 22.84 -0.89
N ILE A 534 -22.59 21.72 -0.32
CA ILE A 534 -22.41 20.40 -0.91
C ILE A 534 -23.56 20.11 -1.87
N THR A 535 -23.25 19.60 -3.06
CA THR A 535 -24.27 19.11 -4.02
C THR A 535 -24.11 17.61 -4.24
N ILE A 536 -25.20 16.87 -4.13
CA ILE A 536 -25.23 15.41 -4.21
C ILE A 536 -26.27 14.98 -5.24
N ALA A 537 -25.86 14.12 -6.17
CA ALA A 537 -26.77 13.47 -7.10
C ALA A 537 -26.40 12.01 -7.37
N ASN A 538 -27.39 11.21 -7.80
CA ASN A 538 -27.21 9.81 -8.21
C ASN A 538 -26.45 8.95 -7.22
N SER A 539 -26.48 9.25 -5.92
CA SER A 539 -25.59 8.62 -4.93
C SER A 539 -26.37 7.82 -3.89
N ILE A 540 -25.73 6.80 -3.32
CA ILE A 540 -26.30 5.97 -2.25
C ILE A 540 -25.54 6.27 -0.95
N PHE A 541 -26.26 6.52 0.14
CA PHE A 541 -25.75 6.61 1.50
C PHE A 541 -26.55 5.64 2.37
N TRP A 542 -25.93 4.56 2.82
CA TRP A 542 -26.66 3.48 3.47
C TRP A 542 -25.94 2.87 4.67
N ASP A 543 -26.70 2.54 5.71
CA ASP A 543 -26.25 1.85 6.94
C ASP A 543 -25.13 2.59 7.71
N GLY A 544 -25.08 3.92 7.59
CA GLY A 544 -24.33 4.78 8.52
C GLY A 544 -25.12 4.92 9.82
N VAL A 545 -24.49 4.84 10.99
CA VAL A 545 -25.25 4.83 12.26
C VAL A 545 -24.81 5.95 13.21
N PRO A 546 -25.59 7.04 13.35
CA PRO A 546 -26.80 7.39 12.59
C PRO A 546 -26.51 8.04 11.22
N SER A 547 -27.22 7.62 10.18
CA SER A 547 -27.17 8.23 8.84
C SER A 547 -27.78 9.63 8.86
N VAL A 548 -26.96 10.61 9.23
CA VAL A 548 -27.38 11.99 9.46
C VAL A 548 -26.50 12.94 8.67
N ILE A 549 -27.17 13.81 7.93
CA ILE A 549 -26.58 15.04 7.41
C ILE A 549 -26.56 16.08 8.53
N THR A 550 -25.38 16.52 8.91
CA THR A 550 -25.18 17.56 9.91
C THR A 550 -24.77 18.86 9.22
N THR A 551 -25.54 19.93 9.44
CA THR A 551 -25.18 21.27 8.97
C THR A 551 -25.03 22.24 10.14
N TYR A 552 -24.03 23.12 10.06
CA TYR A 552 -23.83 24.17 11.05
C TYR A 552 -23.14 25.39 10.41
N GLY A 553 -23.20 26.54 11.07
CA GLY A 553 -22.51 27.76 10.61
C GLY A 553 -22.98 28.30 9.24
N GLY A 554 -24.16 27.90 8.77
CA GLY A 554 -24.69 28.30 7.46
C GLY A 554 -24.43 27.28 6.33
N GLY A 555 -23.89 26.10 6.64
CA GLY A 555 -23.70 25.02 5.67
C GLY A 555 -24.99 24.54 5.04
N VAL A 556 -24.93 24.20 3.75
CA VAL A 556 -26.07 23.75 2.94
C VAL A 556 -25.71 22.46 2.21
N VAL A 557 -26.68 21.55 2.12
CA VAL A 557 -26.58 20.33 1.32
C VAL A 557 -27.79 20.26 0.38
N ASN A 558 -27.53 20.18 -0.92
CA ASN A 558 -28.55 20.03 -1.96
C ASN A 558 -28.49 18.61 -2.52
N ILE A 559 -29.62 17.91 -2.53
CA ILE A 559 -29.69 16.48 -2.82
C ILE A 559 -30.77 16.23 -3.88
N SER A 560 -30.45 15.43 -4.89
CA SER A 560 -31.41 14.96 -5.89
C SER A 560 -31.08 13.54 -6.35
N HIS A 561 -32.07 12.77 -6.78
CA HIS A 561 -31.89 11.43 -7.37
C HIS A 561 -30.92 10.55 -6.56
N SER A 562 -31.02 10.57 -5.23
CA SER A 562 -30.10 9.88 -4.34
C SER A 562 -30.86 9.08 -3.28
N ASN A 563 -30.27 7.99 -2.79
CA ASN A 563 -30.88 7.09 -1.83
C ASN A 563 -30.21 7.21 -0.44
N PHE A 564 -31.03 7.34 0.60
CA PHE A 564 -30.59 7.52 1.99
C PHE A 564 -31.43 6.67 2.95
N ASP A 565 -30.84 6.23 4.07
CA ASP A 565 -31.56 5.60 5.19
C ASP A 565 -32.71 6.48 5.73
N LEU A 566 -32.59 7.80 5.57
CA LEU A 566 -33.60 8.79 5.93
C LEU A 566 -34.01 9.62 4.71
N LEU A 567 -35.31 9.91 4.60
CA LEU A 567 -35.81 10.74 3.49
C LEU A 567 -35.34 12.20 3.62
N TYR A 568 -34.60 12.67 2.62
CA TYR A 568 -34.23 14.07 2.47
C TYR A 568 -34.98 14.77 1.33
N PRO A 569 -35.36 16.06 1.48
CA PRO A 569 -36.02 16.81 0.42
C PRO A 569 -35.17 16.90 -0.85
N GLY A 570 -35.81 16.76 -2.01
CA GLY A 570 -35.18 16.81 -3.33
C GLY A 570 -35.97 16.02 -4.36
N SER A 571 -35.79 16.32 -5.64
CA SER A 571 -36.42 15.54 -6.73
C SER A 571 -35.74 14.18 -6.85
N GLY A 572 -36.53 13.11 -6.97
CA GLY A 572 -36.00 11.76 -7.24
C GLY A 572 -35.29 11.09 -6.05
N ASN A 573 -35.27 11.70 -4.86
CA ASN A 573 -34.64 11.06 -3.70
C ASN A 573 -35.46 9.86 -3.21
N LEU A 574 -34.75 8.81 -2.78
CA LEU A 574 -35.29 7.57 -2.28
C LEU A 574 -34.95 7.34 -0.80
N THR A 575 -35.75 6.50 -0.15
CA THR A 575 -35.47 5.96 1.18
C THR A 575 -35.86 4.48 1.19
N ALA A 576 -35.07 3.66 0.51
CA ALA A 576 -35.33 2.25 0.36
C ALA A 576 -34.01 1.48 0.38
N ASP A 577 -34.04 0.25 0.91
CA ASP A 577 -32.86 -0.61 0.91
C ASP A 577 -32.28 -0.71 -0.51
N PRO A 578 -31.02 -0.34 -0.75
CA PRO A 578 -30.39 -0.45 -2.06
C PRO A 578 -30.22 -1.91 -2.48
N LEU A 579 -30.40 -2.88 -1.59
CA LEU A 579 -30.28 -4.31 -1.86
C LEU A 579 -28.94 -4.66 -2.52
N PHE A 580 -27.84 -4.28 -1.88
CA PHE A 580 -26.50 -4.74 -2.24
C PHE A 580 -26.41 -6.28 -2.09
N GLY A 581 -25.63 -6.93 -2.97
CA GLY A 581 -25.46 -8.39 -2.98
C GLY A 581 -24.87 -8.95 -1.68
N ASP A 582 -23.61 -8.60 -1.39
CA ASP A 582 -22.90 -9.02 -0.18
C ASP A 582 -21.86 -7.96 0.25
N PRO A 583 -22.33 -6.80 0.76
CA PRO A 583 -21.47 -5.66 1.00
C PRO A 583 -20.40 -5.92 2.08
N PHE A 584 -20.65 -6.84 3.03
CA PHE A 584 -19.68 -7.26 4.05
C PHE A 584 -18.46 -7.99 3.47
N ASN A 585 -18.57 -8.51 2.25
CA ASN A 585 -17.46 -9.10 1.48
C ASN A 585 -17.05 -8.21 0.29
N ASN A 586 -17.33 -6.90 0.36
CA ASN A 586 -17.07 -5.90 -0.66
C ASN A 586 -17.83 -6.10 -2.00
N ASP A 587 -18.94 -6.82 -1.99
CA ASP A 587 -19.86 -6.91 -3.11
C ASP A 587 -20.94 -5.83 -2.98
N PHE A 588 -20.68 -4.70 -3.64
CA PHE A 588 -21.57 -3.54 -3.70
C PHE A 588 -22.39 -3.48 -5.00
N TYR A 589 -22.52 -4.59 -5.73
CA TYR A 589 -23.43 -4.64 -6.87
C TYR A 589 -24.88 -4.61 -6.36
N LEU A 590 -25.73 -3.84 -7.05
CA LEU A 590 -27.16 -3.84 -6.80
C LEU A 590 -27.76 -5.18 -7.28
N THR A 591 -28.63 -5.77 -6.47
CA THR A 591 -29.41 -6.92 -6.92
C THR A 591 -30.50 -6.48 -7.90
N THR A 592 -30.98 -7.40 -8.75
CA THR A 592 -31.92 -7.12 -9.86
C THR A 592 -33.28 -6.54 -9.44
N THR A 593 -33.58 -6.48 -8.14
CA THR A 593 -34.83 -5.88 -7.61
C THR A 593 -34.56 -4.59 -6.84
N SER A 594 -33.34 -4.08 -6.90
CA SER A 594 -32.95 -2.86 -6.22
C SER A 594 -33.80 -1.67 -6.70
N PRO A 595 -34.29 -0.83 -5.79
CA PRO A 595 -34.95 0.42 -6.14
C PRO A 595 -33.99 1.49 -6.69
N CYS A 596 -32.68 1.25 -6.62
CA CYS A 596 -31.64 2.16 -7.10
C CYS A 596 -31.28 1.95 -8.57
N ILE A 597 -31.75 0.86 -9.18
CA ILE A 597 -31.55 0.58 -10.61
C ILE A 597 -32.40 1.55 -11.44
N ASP A 598 -31.81 2.13 -12.49
CA ASP A 598 -32.44 3.06 -13.45
C ASP A 598 -33.15 4.26 -12.78
N ALA A 599 -32.69 4.65 -11.59
CA ALA A 599 -33.38 5.64 -10.75
C ALA A 599 -32.67 7.00 -10.68
N GLY A 600 -31.49 7.13 -11.29
CA GLY A 600 -30.70 8.35 -11.32
C GLY A 600 -31.12 9.35 -12.41
N ASP A 601 -30.39 10.46 -12.50
CA ASP A 601 -30.55 11.51 -13.50
C ASP A 601 -29.40 11.50 -14.50
N ASN A 602 -29.70 11.19 -15.77
CA ASN A 602 -28.72 11.17 -16.85
C ASN A 602 -28.10 12.55 -17.11
N ALA A 603 -28.76 13.65 -16.72
CA ALA A 603 -28.28 15.02 -17.00
C ALA A 603 -27.08 15.45 -16.15
N VAL A 604 -26.82 14.76 -15.03
CA VAL A 604 -25.68 15.05 -14.13
C VAL A 604 -24.52 14.09 -14.31
N VAL A 605 -24.65 13.09 -15.19
CA VAL A 605 -23.59 12.14 -15.54
C VAL A 605 -22.54 12.84 -16.40
N ILE A 606 -21.29 12.85 -15.94
CA ILE A 606 -20.16 13.45 -16.64
C ILE A 606 -19.26 12.33 -17.19
N GLU A 607 -18.92 11.36 -16.36
CA GLU A 607 -18.09 10.22 -16.76
C GLU A 607 -18.96 9.14 -17.41
N ILE A 608 -18.53 8.69 -18.60
CA ILE A 608 -19.27 7.70 -19.38
C ILE A 608 -19.17 6.28 -18.80
N LEU A 609 -18.18 6.03 -17.94
CA LEU A 609 -17.89 4.72 -17.37
C LEU A 609 -17.96 4.75 -15.83
N ASP A 610 -18.44 3.65 -15.26
CA ASP A 610 -18.45 3.40 -13.82
C ASP A 610 -17.11 2.82 -13.31
N GLN A 611 -17.07 2.46 -12.02
CA GLN A 611 -15.89 1.87 -11.38
C GLN A 611 -15.49 0.50 -11.97
N LYS A 612 -16.40 -0.19 -12.66
CA LYS A 612 -16.19 -1.51 -13.28
C LYS A 612 -16.06 -1.43 -14.80
N SER A 613 -15.92 -0.21 -15.35
CA SER A 613 -15.86 0.07 -16.78
C SER A 613 -17.14 -0.28 -17.56
N ASN A 614 -18.30 -0.34 -16.88
CA ASN A 614 -19.61 -0.37 -17.51
C ASN A 614 -20.05 1.04 -17.89
N LEU A 615 -20.90 1.18 -18.91
CA LEU A 615 -21.49 2.47 -19.26
C LEU A 615 -22.44 2.94 -18.15
N ARG A 616 -22.41 4.24 -17.82
CA ARG A 616 -23.32 4.84 -16.84
C ARG A 616 -24.77 4.99 -17.31
N THR A 617 -25.06 4.85 -18.59
CA THR A 617 -26.44 4.96 -19.09
C THR A 617 -26.82 3.64 -19.74
N LEU A 618 -27.29 2.71 -18.91
CA LEU A 618 -27.74 1.37 -19.31
C LEU A 618 -29.20 1.18 -18.92
N ASP A 619 -29.86 0.19 -19.52
CA ASP A 619 -31.21 -0.22 -19.15
C ASP A 619 -31.05 -1.40 -18.16
N GLY A 620 -30.81 -1.07 -16.90
CA GLY A 620 -30.43 -2.04 -15.85
C GLY A 620 -31.56 -3.00 -15.50
N ASP A 621 -32.81 -2.54 -15.55
CA ASP A 621 -34.02 -3.33 -15.26
C ASP A 621 -34.64 -3.99 -16.50
N GLY A 622 -34.17 -3.65 -17.70
CA GLY A 622 -34.63 -4.21 -18.97
C GLY A 622 -35.99 -3.70 -19.43
N ASN A 623 -36.46 -2.55 -18.95
CA ASN A 623 -37.75 -1.97 -19.33
C ASN A 623 -37.73 -1.23 -20.69
N GLY A 624 -36.55 -1.11 -21.30
CA GLY A 624 -36.30 -0.45 -22.58
C GLY A 624 -35.92 1.02 -22.46
N THR A 625 -35.58 1.52 -21.26
CA THR A 625 -35.22 2.92 -21.00
C THR A 625 -33.88 3.00 -20.30
N ALA A 626 -32.83 3.38 -21.04
CA ALA A 626 -31.51 3.53 -20.45
C ALA A 626 -31.43 4.73 -19.49
N THR A 627 -31.25 4.46 -18.20
CA THR A 627 -31.12 5.45 -17.14
C THR A 627 -29.96 5.07 -16.23
N VAL A 628 -29.25 6.04 -15.69
CA VAL A 628 -28.14 5.79 -14.77
C VAL A 628 -28.64 5.21 -13.44
N ASP A 629 -27.94 4.20 -12.92
CA ASP A 629 -28.19 3.71 -11.57
C ASP A 629 -27.76 4.74 -10.52
N MET A 630 -28.37 4.70 -9.34
CA MET A 630 -27.77 5.38 -8.19
C MET A 630 -26.58 4.57 -7.67
N GLY A 631 -25.49 5.25 -7.32
CA GLY A 631 -24.30 4.64 -6.71
C GLY A 631 -23.09 4.57 -7.65
N ALA A 632 -22.03 3.93 -7.15
CA ALA A 632 -20.72 3.85 -7.78
C ALA A 632 -20.63 2.87 -8.96
N ILE A 633 -21.45 1.82 -8.94
CA ILE A 633 -21.39 0.67 -9.85
C ILE A 633 -22.75 0.51 -10.53
N GLU A 634 -22.72 0.38 -11.85
CA GLU A 634 -23.91 0.18 -12.68
C GLU A 634 -24.29 -1.29 -12.78
N THR A 635 -25.59 -1.53 -12.82
CA THR A 635 -26.16 -2.84 -13.07
C THR A 635 -26.19 -3.07 -14.57
N THR A 636 -25.42 -4.05 -15.02
CA THR A 636 -25.59 -4.59 -16.36
C THR A 636 -26.83 -5.48 -16.32
N GLY A 637 -27.95 -4.98 -16.84
CA GLY A 637 -29.18 -5.77 -16.95
C GLY A 637 -28.92 -7.11 -17.66
N PRO A 638 -29.81 -8.11 -17.54
CA PRO A 638 -29.65 -9.34 -18.31
C PRO A 638 -29.55 -8.95 -19.79
N CYS A 639 -28.46 -9.35 -20.47
CA CYS A 639 -28.23 -9.07 -21.89
C CYS A 639 -29.46 -9.55 -22.70
N SER A 640 -30.48 -8.69 -22.88
CA SER A 640 -31.72 -9.04 -23.57
C SER A 640 -31.47 -8.85 -25.06
N MET A 641 -31.02 -9.92 -25.71
CA MET A 641 -31.29 -10.08 -27.12
C MET A 641 -32.82 -10.12 -27.26
N ASN A 642 -33.40 -9.00 -27.69
CA ASN A 642 -34.82 -8.85 -27.96
C ASN A 642 -35.36 -10.09 -28.73
N PRO A 643 -36.24 -10.93 -28.14
CA PRO A 643 -36.68 -12.17 -28.80
C PRO A 643 -37.69 -11.92 -29.94
N MET A 644 -37.98 -10.67 -30.30
CA MET A 644 -39.08 -10.34 -31.22
C MET A 644 -38.72 -9.30 -32.28
N ALA A 645 -37.61 -9.48 -32.99
CA ALA A 645 -37.45 -8.90 -34.33
C ALA A 645 -37.40 -10.04 -35.35
N ASN A 646 -38.53 -10.34 -35.99
CA ASN A 646 -38.55 -11.18 -37.19
C ASN A 646 -37.68 -10.51 -38.27
N TRP A 647 -36.43 -10.95 -38.44
CA TRP A 647 -35.58 -10.42 -39.50
C TRP A 647 -35.73 -11.26 -40.76
N THR A 648 -36.43 -10.71 -41.75
CA THR A 648 -36.43 -11.17 -43.14
C THR A 648 -35.47 -10.28 -43.94
N GLY A 649 -34.21 -10.71 -44.10
CA GLY A 649 -33.20 -10.01 -44.89
C GLY A 649 -32.19 -11.00 -45.46
N GLY A 650 -32.29 -11.27 -46.76
CA GLY A 650 -31.33 -12.10 -47.50
C GLY A 650 -30.13 -11.27 -47.97
N THR A 651 -29.01 -11.98 -48.16
CA THR A 651 -27.76 -11.57 -48.87
C THR A 651 -26.64 -10.90 -48.05
N SER A 652 -25.79 -11.75 -47.46
CA SER A 652 -24.33 -11.81 -47.68
C SER A 652 -23.48 -10.53 -47.78
N GLN A 653 -23.64 -9.52 -46.91
CA GLN A 653 -22.59 -8.52 -46.67
C GLN A 653 -22.46 -8.17 -45.18
N TRP A 654 -21.47 -8.80 -44.52
CA TRP A 654 -21.14 -8.63 -43.08
C TRP A 654 -19.94 -7.68 -42.86
N SER A 655 -19.79 -6.66 -43.71
CA SER A 655 -18.60 -5.78 -43.69
C SER A 655 -18.93 -4.29 -43.76
N ILE A 656 -20.15 -3.89 -43.38
CA ILE A 656 -20.56 -2.49 -43.27
C ILE A 656 -21.12 -2.21 -41.86
N PRO A 657 -20.47 -1.35 -41.05
CA PRO A 657 -20.83 -1.11 -39.63
C PRO A 657 -22.18 -0.42 -39.33
N PHE A 658 -23.08 -0.24 -40.30
CA PHE A 658 -24.28 0.62 -40.13
C PHE A 658 -25.62 -0.15 -39.98
N GLU A 659 -25.60 -1.45 -39.70
CA GLU A 659 -26.82 -2.21 -39.34
C GLU A 659 -26.69 -2.95 -37.99
N TRP A 660 -25.95 -2.35 -37.05
CA TRP A 660 -25.87 -2.79 -35.67
C TRP A 660 -26.41 -1.62 -34.87
N ASP A 661 -27.45 -1.82 -34.06
CA ASP A 661 -27.86 -0.75 -33.14
C ASP A 661 -26.65 -0.45 -32.23
N SER A 662 -26.10 0.75 -32.41
CA SER A 662 -24.98 1.36 -31.67
C SER A 662 -23.64 0.59 -31.52
N GLY A 663 -23.39 -0.48 -32.28
CA GLY A 663 -22.03 -0.80 -32.75
C GLY A 663 -20.95 -1.27 -31.74
N TYR A 664 -21.28 -1.96 -30.65
CA TYR A 664 -20.25 -2.64 -29.82
C TYR A 664 -20.68 -4.02 -29.29
N VAL A 665 -19.69 -4.92 -29.16
CA VAL A 665 -19.80 -6.19 -28.41
C VAL A 665 -19.52 -5.86 -26.94
N PRO A 666 -20.38 -6.24 -25.97
CA PRO A 666 -20.09 -6.03 -24.55
C PRO A 666 -18.92 -6.92 -24.12
N ASN A 667 -17.88 -6.33 -23.53
CA ASN A 667 -16.76 -7.06 -22.93
C ASN A 667 -17.11 -7.65 -21.53
N SER A 668 -18.39 -7.68 -21.16
CA SER A 668 -18.83 -8.05 -19.81
C SER A 668 -20.27 -8.58 -19.74
N CYS A 669 -20.73 -9.41 -20.68
CA CYS A 669 -21.91 -10.25 -20.37
C CYS A 669 -21.45 -11.32 -19.35
N ASN A 670 -21.97 -11.24 -18.12
CA ASN A 670 -21.67 -12.20 -17.05
C ASN A 670 -22.08 -13.64 -17.41
N ASP A 671 -23.05 -13.81 -18.31
CA ASP A 671 -23.51 -15.09 -18.83
C ASP A 671 -23.71 -15.04 -20.35
N VAL A 672 -23.16 -16.00 -21.08
CA VAL A 672 -23.45 -16.19 -22.51
C VAL A 672 -24.47 -17.31 -22.67
N ALA A 673 -25.67 -16.99 -23.17
CA ALA A 673 -26.71 -17.97 -23.49
C ALA A 673 -26.73 -18.29 -25.00
N ILE A 674 -26.47 -19.54 -25.36
CA ILE A 674 -26.59 -20.00 -26.76
C ILE A 674 -28.02 -20.54 -26.99
N PRO A 675 -28.83 -19.90 -27.85
CA PRO A 675 -30.21 -20.34 -28.10
C PRO A 675 -30.24 -21.66 -28.87
N SER A 676 -31.39 -22.34 -28.88
CA SER A 676 -31.60 -23.55 -29.68
C SER A 676 -31.44 -23.24 -31.18
N GLY A 677 -30.36 -23.70 -31.80
CA GLY A 677 -30.05 -23.45 -33.21
C GLY A 677 -28.56 -23.60 -33.54
N ALA A 678 -28.20 -23.44 -34.81
CA ALA A 678 -26.80 -23.45 -35.25
C ALA A 678 -26.19 -22.05 -35.11
N VAL A 679 -25.11 -21.92 -34.35
CA VAL A 679 -24.33 -20.70 -34.20
C VAL A 679 -22.94 -20.91 -34.79
N ILE A 680 -22.53 -20.04 -35.72
CA ILE A 680 -21.21 -20.07 -36.35
C ILE A 680 -20.35 -18.96 -35.75
N VAL A 681 -19.24 -19.33 -35.11
CA VAL A 681 -18.30 -18.37 -34.53
C VAL A 681 -17.27 -17.95 -35.59
N PRO A 682 -17.10 -16.64 -35.87
CA PRO A 682 -16.11 -16.17 -36.85
C PRO A 682 -14.67 -16.35 -36.37
N ALA A 683 -13.72 -16.45 -37.31
CA ALA A 683 -12.31 -16.71 -37.03
C ALA A 683 -11.54 -15.57 -36.33
N ALA A 684 -12.15 -14.39 -36.13
CA ALA A 684 -11.56 -13.22 -35.49
C ALA A 684 -12.24 -12.87 -34.15
N TRP A 685 -12.96 -13.83 -33.56
CA TRP A 685 -13.74 -13.62 -32.34
C TRP A 685 -12.94 -14.03 -31.10
N GLN A 686 -12.87 -13.14 -30.11
CA GLN A 686 -12.34 -13.36 -28.75
C GLN A 686 -13.36 -12.85 -27.73
N ALA A 687 -13.72 -13.68 -26.75
CA ALA A 687 -14.59 -13.30 -25.63
C ALA A 687 -14.21 -14.05 -24.34
N PHE A 688 -14.48 -13.41 -23.20
CA PHE A 688 -14.34 -13.95 -21.85
C PHE A 688 -15.73 -14.08 -21.21
N ALA A 689 -16.06 -15.25 -20.65
CA ALA A 689 -17.33 -15.48 -19.97
C ALA A 689 -17.10 -16.19 -18.62
N LYS A 690 -17.85 -15.77 -17.58
CA LYS A 690 -17.83 -16.42 -16.26
C LYS A 690 -18.67 -17.70 -16.23
N SER A 691 -19.73 -17.76 -17.04
CA SER A 691 -20.51 -18.98 -17.23
C SER A 691 -21.06 -19.08 -18.67
N LEU A 692 -21.24 -20.31 -19.16
CA LEU A 692 -21.78 -20.63 -20.49
C LEU A 692 -23.01 -21.52 -20.36
N ASP A 693 -24.18 -21.01 -20.75
CA ASP A 693 -25.43 -21.79 -20.78
C ASP A 693 -25.77 -22.22 -22.22
N VAL A 694 -25.83 -23.54 -22.45
CA VAL A 694 -26.07 -24.14 -23.76
C VAL A 694 -27.43 -24.84 -23.76
N GLN A 695 -28.39 -24.25 -24.45
CA GLN A 695 -29.75 -24.80 -24.53
C GLN A 695 -29.79 -26.12 -25.30
N VAL A 696 -30.68 -27.03 -24.89
CA VAL A 696 -30.85 -28.35 -25.52
C VAL A 696 -31.13 -28.20 -27.02
N GLY A 697 -30.26 -28.76 -27.86
CA GLY A 697 -30.36 -28.72 -29.33
C GLY A 697 -29.48 -27.67 -30.01
N ALA A 698 -28.64 -26.95 -29.28
CA ALA A 698 -27.63 -26.07 -29.87
C ALA A 698 -26.57 -26.84 -30.68
N ILE A 699 -26.16 -26.29 -31.83
CA ILE A 699 -25.07 -26.80 -32.67
C ILE A 699 -24.01 -25.70 -32.77
N PHE A 700 -22.78 -26.02 -32.36
CA PHE A 700 -21.67 -25.07 -32.31
C PHE A 700 -20.63 -25.37 -33.39
N GLU A 701 -20.38 -24.42 -34.29
CA GLU A 701 -19.35 -24.54 -35.33
C GLU A 701 -18.29 -23.44 -35.15
N VAL A 702 -17.10 -23.84 -34.70
CA VAL A 702 -15.96 -22.94 -34.42
C VAL A 702 -15.02 -22.94 -35.61
N LYS A 703 -14.80 -21.77 -36.22
CA LYS A 703 -13.79 -21.63 -37.28
C LYS A 703 -12.38 -21.62 -36.69
N LEU A 704 -11.44 -22.20 -37.42
CA LEU A 704 -10.01 -22.23 -37.09
C LEU A 704 -9.50 -20.80 -36.78
N GLY A 705 -8.99 -20.58 -35.56
CA GLY A 705 -8.47 -19.29 -35.10
C GLY A 705 -9.33 -18.54 -34.06
N ALA A 706 -10.59 -18.96 -33.83
CA ALA A 706 -11.43 -18.38 -32.79
C ALA A 706 -11.04 -18.92 -31.39
N ILE A 707 -11.09 -18.04 -30.36
CA ILE A 707 -10.80 -18.39 -28.96
C ILE A 707 -12.00 -18.01 -28.09
N LEU A 708 -12.53 -18.96 -27.32
CA LEU A 708 -13.52 -18.76 -26.27
C LEU A 708 -12.90 -19.24 -24.95
N THR A 709 -12.80 -18.35 -23.97
CA THR A 709 -12.31 -18.68 -22.62
C THR A 709 -13.48 -18.62 -21.65
N VAL A 710 -13.71 -19.71 -20.92
CA VAL A 710 -14.71 -19.81 -19.84
C VAL A 710 -13.95 -20.12 -18.55
N GLU A 711 -14.19 -19.36 -17.48
CA GLU A 711 -13.58 -19.60 -16.16
C GLU A 711 -14.21 -20.78 -15.40
#